data_AF-A0A3D1QXN1-F1
#
_entry.id   AF-A0A3D1QXN1-F1
#
_cell.length_a   1.000
_cell.length_b   1.000
_cell.length_c   1.000
_cell.angle_alpha   90.00
_cell.angle_beta   90.00
_cell.angle_gamma   90.00
#
_symmetry.space_group_name_H-M   'P 1'
#
loop_
_entity.id
_entity.type
_entity.pdbx_description
1 polymer ?
#
loop_
_entity_poly.entity_id
_entity_poly.type
_entity_poly.pdbx_seq_one_letter_code
_entity_poly.pdbx_strand_id
1 'polypeptide(L)'
;MTRAAYTTYLKRTRVQGGSSLTQQAAKAVLVSVELSKITDEQVRAEVERMLGPKGMEDSEAVERAVFKAHAKLRAEAHARATEKKIRRKIRELILALRLEKALTKEQILFLYLNNVYLGHHSYGVQAAAENYYRKDVRDLTLGEAALLAGLPQAPSKYSPFRNPKFAKERREYVLRRMFEEGMITEEERKVASAEEVSVYPVEDVFRRFAPFFAEHVRRDLVRRYGNERVLKDGLKAYTSMDAERQRAAQVAMLDGLISVDKRQGFYGPVLKLNTEAERRAFEKKIADRLGDEQLTEGRYYVGYVERIEKEDNFAVVNVGSQRGKLPILGMRWARAPNPEKYYPHALVNRVDEALAAGDVIIVRAVSRKELENEAGWSDAERRFLKQLPAEGPFLRLEQEPRLQGAIVAVDPASGYVVAMIGGYDFDANEFNRAFQACRQPGSSYKPVVYSAAIELLEWQVNHVLVDSPVVFDDPDNQLRWKPENYGENFKGDVLLHTALVNSMNIPAVKTLHAVGVKPAVEWARGLGITTPINEDLSMALGGSCVRLHELVGVYATMNRGGTRFAPVYVRKVEDRFGRTLEDHTAFDDEFAAFEERVAAGYAGLFSKPERVMKPETAFLITSLMRDVVREGTGVAAQRLGKPAAGKTGTTNDSFDTWFMGFTKDLVTGVWLGYDRYESPLGRYETGGRASLPIWVDFMRAALAERPQPEFEAPPEADIVFARIDLDSGKLAAPDNRRAKDAPFVRGKEPTEAELGQGQVDPTEFMWHEAP
;
A
#
# COMPACT_ATOMS: atom_id res chain seq x y z
N MET A 1 -42.25 14.03 10.09
CA MET A 1 -42.83 12.69 9.83
C MET A 1 -42.19 11.58 10.66
N THR A 2 -40.86 11.42 10.70
CA THR A 2 -40.15 10.39 11.50
C THR A 2 -40.48 10.43 13.00
N ARG A 3 -40.56 11.63 13.59
CA ARG A 3 -41.02 11.87 14.98
C ARG A 3 -42.44 11.33 15.23
N ALA A 4 -43.35 11.54 14.28
CA ALA A 4 -44.74 11.10 14.38
C ALA A 4 -44.85 9.56 14.25
N ALA A 5 -44.19 8.98 13.24
CA ALA A 5 -44.10 7.53 13.05
C ALA A 5 -43.54 6.81 14.29
N TYR A 6 -42.49 7.35 14.90
CA TYR A 6 -41.87 6.80 16.10
C TYR A 6 -42.73 6.89 17.36
N THR A 7 -43.43 8.02 17.52
CA THR A 7 -44.30 8.25 18.69
C THR A 7 -45.46 7.24 18.71
N THR A 8 -45.99 6.86 17.54
CA THR A 8 -47.04 5.84 17.40
C THR A 8 -46.56 4.42 17.65
N TYR A 9 -45.38 4.03 17.15
CA TYR A 9 -44.77 2.73 17.43
C TYR A 9 -44.70 2.44 18.94
N LEU A 10 -44.51 3.48 19.75
CA LEU A 10 -44.27 3.36 21.20
C LEU A 10 -45.53 3.49 22.06
N LYS A 11 -46.59 4.15 21.56
CA LYS A 11 -47.87 4.27 22.27
C LYS A 11 -48.56 2.92 22.53
N ARG A 12 -48.39 1.90 21.66
CA ARG A 12 -49.04 0.57 21.80
C ARG A 12 -48.12 -0.61 22.14
N THR A 13 -46.79 -0.48 22.06
CA THR A 13 -45.87 -1.52 22.62
C THR A 13 -46.05 -1.67 24.14
N ARG A 14 -46.63 -0.68 24.82
CA ARG A 14 -47.13 -0.76 26.20
C ARG A 14 -48.15 -1.89 26.44
N VAL A 15 -48.91 -2.33 25.43
CA VAL A 15 -50.03 -3.27 25.59
C VAL A 15 -49.61 -4.73 25.35
N GLN A 16 -48.45 -4.98 24.71
CA GLN A 16 -47.89 -6.32 24.47
C GLN A 16 -46.54 -6.54 25.20
N GLY A 17 -46.40 -6.00 26.42
CA GLY A 17 -45.23 -6.27 27.28
C GLY A 17 -43.90 -5.60 26.86
N GLY A 18 -43.95 -4.58 25.99
CA GLY A 18 -42.78 -3.83 25.51
C GLY A 18 -42.43 -2.61 26.37
N SER A 19 -41.14 -2.24 26.37
CA SER A 19 -40.57 -1.08 27.08
C SER A 19 -40.93 0.27 26.43
N SER A 20 -41.21 1.31 27.23
CA SER A 20 -41.51 2.69 26.78
C SER A 20 -40.35 3.36 26.01
N LEU A 21 -40.60 4.45 25.26
CA LEU A 21 -39.54 5.26 24.61
C LEU A 21 -38.41 5.57 25.59
N THR A 22 -38.78 6.06 26.78
CA THR A 22 -37.81 6.45 27.80
C THR A 22 -37.09 5.25 28.39
N GLN A 23 -37.73 4.07 28.47
CA GLN A 23 -37.06 2.83 28.85
C GLN A 23 -36.11 2.32 27.76
N GLN A 24 -36.43 2.52 26.48
CA GLN A 24 -35.55 2.19 25.37
C GLN A 24 -34.37 3.17 25.28
N ALA A 25 -34.60 4.46 25.51
CA ALA A 25 -33.56 5.47 25.67
C ALA A 25 -32.69 5.17 26.91
N ALA A 26 -33.31 4.84 28.04
CA ALA A 26 -32.62 4.42 29.26
C ALA A 26 -31.79 3.15 29.02
N LYS A 27 -32.28 2.20 28.23
CA LYS A 27 -31.51 1.01 27.85
C LYS A 27 -30.26 1.37 27.04
N ALA A 28 -30.35 2.35 26.15
CA ALA A 28 -29.19 2.87 25.42
C ALA A 28 -28.21 3.63 26.34
N VAL A 29 -28.73 4.40 27.31
CA VAL A 29 -27.93 5.19 28.27
C VAL A 29 -27.34 4.34 29.40
N LEU A 30 -27.94 3.21 29.78
CA LEU A 30 -27.48 2.30 30.84
C LEU A 30 -26.07 1.77 30.59
N VAL A 31 -25.72 1.55 29.32
CA VAL A 31 -24.37 1.15 28.92
C VAL A 31 -23.40 2.29 29.22
N SER A 32 -23.73 3.53 28.85
CA SER A 32 -22.93 4.72 29.15
C SER A 32 -22.78 4.98 30.65
N VAL A 33 -23.81 4.72 31.45
CA VAL A 33 -23.80 4.90 32.92
C VAL A 33 -22.99 3.82 33.64
N GLU A 34 -23.00 2.57 33.18
CA GLU A 34 -22.12 1.54 33.75
C GLU A 34 -20.65 1.77 33.35
N LEU A 35 -20.41 2.31 32.15
CA LEU A 35 -19.08 2.74 31.73
C LEU A 35 -18.56 3.94 32.54
N SER A 36 -19.43 4.85 32.97
CA SER A 36 -19.06 6.03 33.78
C SER A 36 -18.84 5.73 35.27
N LYS A 37 -19.13 4.51 35.73
CA LYS A 37 -18.88 4.07 37.12
C LYS A 37 -17.49 3.49 37.33
N ILE A 38 -16.73 3.31 36.25
CA ILE A 38 -15.35 2.87 36.34
C ILE A 38 -14.55 4.04 36.91
N THR A 39 -14.02 3.84 38.11
CA THR A 39 -13.23 4.84 38.83
C THR A 39 -11.73 4.60 38.62
N ASP A 40 -10.93 5.66 38.71
CA ASP A 40 -9.47 5.56 38.62
C ASP A 40 -8.89 4.61 39.68
N GLU A 41 -9.54 4.51 40.84
CA GLU A 41 -9.17 3.60 41.92
C GLU A 41 -9.39 2.12 41.55
N GLN A 42 -10.47 1.79 40.82
CA GLN A 42 -10.71 0.44 40.30
C GLN A 42 -9.75 0.08 39.18
N VAL A 43 -9.43 1.03 38.31
CA VAL A 43 -8.42 0.85 37.27
C VAL A 43 -7.07 0.59 37.91
N ARG A 44 -6.68 1.41 38.89
CA ARG A 44 -5.43 1.27 39.63
C ARG A 44 -5.33 -0.08 40.36
N ALA A 45 -6.37 -0.49 41.06
CA ALA A 45 -6.38 -1.79 41.75
C ALA A 45 -6.24 -2.98 40.77
N GLU A 46 -6.83 -2.89 39.57
CA GLU A 46 -6.69 -3.92 38.55
C GLU A 46 -5.30 -3.90 37.90
N VAL A 47 -4.69 -2.72 37.73
CA VAL A 47 -3.31 -2.56 37.26
C VAL A 47 -2.31 -3.16 38.27
N GLU A 48 -2.47 -2.84 39.55
CA GLU A 48 -1.66 -3.39 40.64
C GLU A 48 -1.80 -4.92 40.71
N ARG A 49 -3.00 -5.46 40.44
CA ARG A 49 -3.26 -6.91 40.35
C ARG A 49 -2.61 -7.56 39.13
N MET A 50 -2.48 -6.85 38.00
CA MET A 50 -1.88 -7.36 36.77
C MET A 50 -0.35 -7.37 36.81
N LEU A 51 0.27 -6.38 37.46
CA LEU A 51 1.71 -6.14 37.40
C LEU A 51 2.46 -6.55 38.67
N GLY A 52 1.78 -6.59 39.82
CA GLY A 52 2.43 -6.77 41.13
C GLY A 52 3.35 -5.59 41.50
N PRO A 53 4.00 -5.63 42.69
CA PRO A 53 4.75 -4.48 43.22
C PRO A 53 5.93 -4.05 42.34
N LYS A 54 6.68 -5.00 41.78
CA LYS A 54 7.85 -4.72 40.92
C LYS A 54 7.47 -4.20 39.54
N GLY A 55 6.31 -4.58 39.00
CA GLY A 55 5.86 -4.13 37.69
C GLY A 55 5.27 -2.72 37.69
N MET A 56 4.98 -2.15 38.86
CA MET A 56 4.51 -0.76 39.02
C MET A 56 5.61 0.29 38.84
N GLU A 57 6.88 -0.11 38.81
CA GLU A 57 8.04 0.78 38.61
C GLU A 57 8.39 0.98 37.12
N ASP A 58 7.82 0.18 36.22
CA ASP A 58 8.01 0.26 34.77
C ASP A 58 6.85 1.03 34.13
N SER A 59 7.11 2.25 33.65
CA SER A 59 6.05 3.13 33.12
C SER A 59 5.37 2.56 31.87
N GLU A 60 6.08 1.82 31.03
CA GLU A 60 5.54 1.22 29.80
C GLU A 60 4.66 0.00 30.14
N ALA A 61 5.06 -0.79 31.14
CA ALA A 61 4.25 -1.88 31.66
C ALA A 61 2.96 -1.36 32.33
N VAL A 62 3.06 -0.28 33.12
CA VAL A 62 1.91 0.40 33.75
C VAL A 62 0.95 0.93 32.70
N GLU A 63 1.43 1.60 31.65
CA GLU A 63 0.57 2.15 30.60
C GLU A 63 -0.21 1.05 29.84
N ARG A 64 0.49 -0.04 29.47
CA ARG A 64 -0.15 -1.22 28.84
C ARG A 64 -1.16 -1.90 29.78
N ALA A 65 -0.87 -1.96 31.08
CA ALA A 65 -1.77 -2.53 32.07
C ALA A 65 -2.98 -1.63 32.33
N VAL A 66 -2.82 -0.31 32.37
CA VAL A 66 -3.93 0.66 32.50
C VAL A 66 -4.92 0.47 31.36
N PHE A 67 -4.43 0.28 30.13
CA PHE A 67 -5.27 0.03 28.97
C PHE A 67 -6.02 -1.31 29.08
N LYS A 68 -5.33 -2.41 29.45
CA LYS A 68 -5.94 -3.73 29.65
C LYS A 68 -6.95 -3.73 30.79
N ALA A 69 -6.67 -3.04 31.88
CA ALA A 69 -7.56 -2.85 33.02
C ALA A 69 -8.83 -2.11 32.60
N HIS A 70 -8.71 -1.01 31.86
CA HIS A 70 -9.86 -0.31 31.28
C HIS A 70 -10.69 -1.20 30.35
N ALA A 71 -10.04 -1.94 29.45
CA ALA A 71 -10.74 -2.84 28.51
C ALA A 71 -11.51 -3.93 29.26
N LYS A 72 -10.90 -4.55 30.28
CA LYS A 72 -11.53 -5.59 31.10
C LYS A 72 -12.70 -5.03 31.92
N LEU A 73 -12.50 -3.93 32.65
CA LEU A 73 -13.53 -3.31 33.48
C LEU A 73 -14.71 -2.83 32.63
N ARG A 74 -14.47 -2.34 31.40
CA ARG A 74 -15.51 -1.98 30.44
C ARG A 74 -16.23 -3.19 29.86
N ALA A 75 -15.54 -4.30 29.56
CA ALA A 75 -16.16 -5.54 29.11
C ALA A 75 -17.07 -6.13 30.20
N GLU A 76 -16.64 -6.10 31.45
CA GLU A 76 -17.47 -6.49 32.59
C GLU A 76 -18.64 -5.52 32.81
N ALA A 77 -18.43 -4.21 32.70
CA ALA A 77 -19.51 -3.21 32.77
C ALA A 77 -20.55 -3.43 31.66
N HIS A 78 -20.09 -3.73 30.44
CA HIS A 78 -20.95 -4.06 29.31
C HIS A 78 -21.69 -5.38 29.57
N ALA A 79 -21.04 -6.41 30.09
CA ALA A 79 -21.67 -7.68 30.47
C ALA A 79 -22.72 -7.49 31.58
N ARG A 80 -22.44 -6.65 32.59
CA ARG A 80 -23.38 -6.23 33.64
C ARG A 80 -24.56 -5.43 33.08
N ALA A 81 -24.35 -4.69 31.98
CA ALA A 81 -25.40 -3.96 31.28
C ALA A 81 -26.25 -4.86 30.34
N THR A 82 -25.68 -5.94 29.79
CA THR A 82 -26.37 -6.85 28.86
C THR A 82 -26.91 -8.15 29.46
N GLU A 83 -26.63 -8.46 30.74
CA GLU A 83 -27.11 -9.68 31.42
C GLU A 83 -28.65 -9.82 31.40
N LYS A 84 -29.18 -10.95 30.91
CA LYS A 84 -30.62 -11.20 30.70
C LYS A 84 -31.36 -11.59 31.98
N LYS A 85 -31.49 -10.67 32.96
CA LYS A 85 -32.31 -10.91 34.18
C LYS A 85 -33.24 -9.74 34.51
N ILE A 86 -34.29 -10.04 35.28
CA ILE A 86 -35.33 -9.12 35.81
C ILE A 86 -34.73 -7.82 36.40
N ARG A 87 -33.52 -7.90 36.99
CA ARG A 87 -32.75 -6.73 37.47
C ARG A 87 -32.50 -5.66 36.40
N ARG A 88 -32.34 -6.02 35.12
CA ARG A 88 -32.16 -5.07 34.01
C ARG A 88 -33.40 -4.21 33.80
N LYS A 89 -34.59 -4.84 33.74
CA LYS A 89 -35.87 -4.13 33.57
C LYS A 89 -36.11 -3.12 34.71
N ILE A 90 -35.68 -3.45 35.93
CA ILE A 90 -35.77 -2.54 37.09
C ILE A 90 -34.79 -1.36 36.93
N ARG A 91 -33.55 -1.60 36.51
CA ARG A 91 -32.58 -0.52 36.23
C ARG A 91 -33.03 0.39 35.07
N GLU A 92 -33.56 -0.20 33.99
CA GLU A 92 -34.15 0.52 32.85
C GLU A 92 -35.30 1.41 33.32
N LEU A 93 -36.16 0.91 34.23
CA LEU A 93 -37.25 1.68 34.81
C LEU A 93 -36.74 2.85 35.68
N ILE A 94 -35.78 2.61 36.57
CA ILE A 94 -35.21 3.66 37.44
C ILE A 94 -34.52 4.73 36.61
N LEU A 95 -33.72 4.34 35.61
CA LEU A 95 -33.03 5.29 34.76
C LEU A 95 -34.02 6.03 33.84
N ALA A 96 -35.06 5.38 33.35
CA ALA A 96 -36.13 6.06 32.62
C ALA A 96 -36.79 7.14 33.48
N LEU A 97 -37.10 6.85 34.75
CA LEU A 97 -37.65 7.85 35.67
C LEU A 97 -36.69 9.02 35.92
N ARG A 98 -35.37 8.75 35.99
CA ARG A 98 -34.34 9.80 36.11
C ARG A 98 -34.23 10.65 34.85
N LEU A 99 -34.24 10.03 33.67
CA LEU A 99 -34.21 10.74 32.39
C LEU A 99 -35.45 11.61 32.21
N GLU A 100 -36.65 11.13 32.59
CA GLU A 100 -37.88 11.96 32.52
C GLU A 100 -37.90 13.12 33.51
N LYS A 101 -37.17 13.03 34.63
CA LYS A 101 -36.99 14.16 35.56
C LYS A 101 -35.96 15.17 35.07
N ALA A 102 -34.93 14.73 34.35
CA ALA A 102 -33.80 15.55 33.94
C ALA A 102 -33.92 16.14 32.53
N LEU A 103 -34.69 15.50 31.65
CA LEU A 103 -34.78 15.84 30.22
C LEU A 103 -36.23 15.97 29.78
N THR A 104 -36.46 16.86 28.82
CA THR A 104 -37.76 16.99 28.16
C THR A 104 -38.03 15.76 27.27
N LYS A 105 -39.31 15.53 26.92
CA LYS A 105 -39.69 14.45 26.00
C LYS A 105 -39.02 14.58 24.63
N GLU A 106 -38.74 15.82 24.20
CA GLU A 106 -38.04 16.09 22.95
C GLU A 106 -36.56 15.70 23.02
N GLN A 107 -35.88 16.03 24.11
CA GLN A 107 -34.49 15.63 24.34
C GLN A 107 -34.34 14.10 24.44
N ILE A 108 -35.29 13.42 25.10
CA ILE A 108 -35.30 11.95 25.18
C ILE A 108 -35.48 11.33 23.79
N LEU A 109 -36.39 11.88 22.99
CA LEU A 109 -36.60 11.43 21.62
C LEU A 109 -35.35 11.70 20.75
N PHE A 110 -34.73 12.86 20.89
CA PHE A 110 -33.49 13.22 20.19
C PHE A 110 -32.37 12.22 20.51
N LEU A 111 -32.14 11.92 21.80
CA LEU A 111 -31.15 10.93 22.21
C LEU A 111 -31.46 9.55 21.64
N TYR A 112 -32.72 9.14 21.66
CA TYR A 112 -33.14 7.85 21.13
C TYR A 112 -32.91 7.76 19.61
N LEU A 113 -33.35 8.76 18.84
CA LEU A 113 -33.24 8.79 17.39
C LEU A 113 -31.79 8.84 16.89
N ASN A 114 -30.85 9.32 17.70
CA ASN A 114 -29.43 9.33 17.37
C ASN A 114 -28.68 8.05 17.79
N ASN A 115 -29.27 7.19 18.63
CA ASN A 115 -28.58 6.01 19.18
C ASN A 115 -29.23 4.67 18.82
N VAL A 116 -30.46 4.66 18.32
CA VAL A 116 -31.16 3.42 17.96
C VAL A 116 -30.41 2.65 16.86
N TYR A 117 -30.19 1.36 17.07
CA TYR A 117 -29.64 0.48 16.05
C TYR A 117 -30.71 0.11 15.02
N LEU A 118 -30.47 0.43 13.75
CA LEU A 118 -31.41 0.22 12.65
C LEU A 118 -30.97 -0.90 11.70
N GLY A 119 -29.89 -1.63 12.00
CA GLY A 119 -29.34 -2.66 11.12
C GLY A 119 -28.26 -2.08 10.20
N HIS A 120 -27.52 -2.95 9.49
CA HIS A 120 -26.47 -2.55 8.52
C HIS A 120 -25.53 -1.47 9.05
N HIS A 121 -24.96 -1.71 10.24
CA HIS A 121 -24.03 -0.81 10.94
C HIS A 121 -24.57 0.63 11.19
N SER A 122 -25.88 0.85 11.06
CA SER A 122 -26.50 2.16 11.19
C SER A 122 -27.00 2.38 12.61
N TYR A 123 -26.37 3.32 13.31
CA TYR A 123 -26.82 3.82 14.62
C TYR A 123 -27.36 5.24 14.46
N GLY A 124 -28.66 5.38 14.71
CA GLY A 124 -29.39 6.62 14.53
C GLY A 124 -30.00 6.79 13.14
N VAL A 125 -31.02 7.65 13.06
CA VAL A 125 -31.85 7.82 11.86
C VAL A 125 -31.15 8.53 10.71
N GLN A 126 -30.21 9.45 10.97
CA GLN A 126 -29.42 10.10 9.94
C GLN A 126 -28.49 9.09 9.25
N ALA A 127 -27.72 8.33 10.04
CA ALA A 127 -26.84 7.29 9.52
C ALA A 127 -27.62 6.24 8.71
N ALA A 128 -28.84 5.89 9.14
CA ALA A 128 -29.68 4.98 8.37
C ALA A 128 -30.22 5.62 7.07
N ALA A 129 -30.60 6.90 7.08
CA ALA A 129 -31.01 7.60 5.86
C ALA A 129 -29.89 7.61 4.81
N GLU A 130 -28.66 7.91 5.23
CA GLU A 130 -27.47 7.91 4.38
C GLU A 130 -27.14 6.49 3.88
N ASN A 131 -27.13 5.50 4.77
CA ASN A 131 -26.73 4.12 4.41
C ASN A 131 -27.76 3.39 3.55
N TYR A 132 -29.07 3.56 3.82
CA TYR A 132 -30.12 2.85 3.08
C TYR A 132 -30.55 3.60 1.81
N TYR A 133 -30.53 4.94 1.84
CA TYR A 133 -31.14 5.76 0.78
C TYR A 133 -30.21 6.83 0.17
N ARG A 134 -28.99 7.03 0.70
CA ARG A 134 -28.07 8.10 0.29
C ARG A 134 -28.70 9.50 0.38
N LYS A 135 -29.54 9.71 1.39
CA LYS A 135 -30.30 10.95 1.62
C LYS A 135 -30.06 11.49 3.03
N ASP A 136 -30.22 12.80 3.19
CA ASP A 136 -30.42 13.40 4.51
C ASP A 136 -31.77 12.91 5.09
N VAL A 137 -31.86 12.75 6.41
CA VAL A 137 -33.10 12.29 7.06
C VAL A 137 -34.31 13.20 6.78
N ARG A 138 -34.08 14.47 6.43
CA ARG A 138 -35.10 15.45 6.05
C ARG A 138 -35.69 15.19 4.67
N ASP A 139 -34.96 14.50 3.80
CA ASP A 139 -35.32 14.27 2.40
C ASP A 139 -35.97 12.89 2.17
N LEU A 140 -36.24 12.15 3.25
CA LEU A 140 -36.90 10.84 3.17
C LEU A 140 -38.37 10.96 2.78
N THR A 141 -38.83 10.07 1.90
CA THR A 141 -40.27 9.91 1.63
C THR A 141 -40.99 9.33 2.86
N LEU A 142 -42.31 9.41 2.86
CA LEU A 142 -43.14 8.79 3.90
C LEU A 142 -42.93 7.26 3.96
N GLY A 143 -42.78 6.60 2.81
CA GLY A 143 -42.50 5.16 2.73
C GLY A 143 -41.13 4.79 3.30
N GLU A 144 -40.09 5.56 2.96
CA GLU A 144 -38.72 5.37 3.45
C GLU A 144 -38.65 5.58 4.98
N ALA A 145 -39.23 6.68 5.47
CA ALA A 145 -39.29 6.96 6.90
C ALA A 145 -40.07 5.89 7.68
N ALA A 146 -41.17 5.38 7.10
CA ALA A 146 -41.96 4.31 7.69
C ALA A 146 -41.18 2.99 7.77
N LEU A 147 -40.37 2.67 6.77
CA LEU A 147 -39.48 1.50 6.83
C LEU A 147 -38.46 1.64 7.96
N LEU A 148 -37.72 2.76 8.01
CA LEU A 148 -36.71 3.00 9.07
C LEU A 148 -37.32 2.97 10.47
N ALA A 149 -38.50 3.54 10.67
CA ALA A 149 -39.23 3.48 11.94
C ALA A 149 -39.66 2.05 12.33
N GLY A 150 -39.80 1.15 11.35
CA GLY A 150 -40.17 -0.24 11.53
C GLY A 150 -39.03 -1.17 11.95
N LEU A 151 -37.77 -0.83 11.63
CA LEU A 151 -36.57 -1.65 11.86
C LEU A 151 -36.24 -1.95 13.33
N PRO A 152 -36.35 -1.03 14.31
CA PRO A 152 -35.86 -1.22 15.69
C PRO A 152 -36.39 -2.46 16.41
N GLN A 153 -37.59 -2.92 16.05
CA GLN A 153 -38.18 -4.10 16.67
C GLN A 153 -37.34 -5.35 16.43
N ALA A 154 -36.85 -5.51 15.20
CA ALA A 154 -36.00 -6.64 14.81
C ALA A 154 -35.20 -6.27 13.55
N PRO A 155 -34.12 -5.47 13.69
CA PRO A 155 -33.40 -4.91 12.54
C PRO A 155 -32.87 -5.97 11.57
N SER A 156 -32.46 -7.13 12.08
CA SER A 156 -32.00 -8.25 11.25
C SER A 156 -33.13 -8.97 10.51
N LYS A 157 -34.32 -9.11 11.12
CA LYS A 157 -35.48 -9.78 10.52
C LYS A 157 -36.10 -8.93 9.41
N TYR A 158 -36.27 -7.64 9.69
CA TYR A 158 -36.87 -6.66 8.77
C TYR A 158 -35.83 -5.98 7.86
N SER A 159 -34.62 -6.53 7.78
CA SER A 159 -33.57 -6.03 6.91
C SER A 159 -34.02 -6.10 5.44
N PRO A 160 -34.13 -4.97 4.72
CA PRO A 160 -34.54 -4.96 3.31
C PRO A 160 -33.54 -5.68 2.40
N PHE A 161 -32.27 -5.80 2.80
CA PHE A 161 -31.25 -6.54 2.06
C PHE A 161 -31.35 -8.05 2.19
N ARG A 162 -31.72 -8.54 3.39
CA ARG A 162 -31.82 -10.00 3.64
C ARG A 162 -33.22 -10.51 3.33
N ASN A 163 -34.24 -9.70 3.60
CA ASN A 163 -35.64 -10.08 3.61
C ASN A 163 -36.54 -8.94 3.06
N PRO A 164 -36.49 -8.63 1.75
CA PRO A 164 -37.26 -7.53 1.15
C PRO A 164 -38.77 -7.63 1.42
N LYS A 165 -39.31 -8.86 1.37
CA LYS A 165 -40.73 -9.12 1.63
C LYS A 165 -41.14 -8.73 3.06
N PHE A 166 -40.39 -9.16 4.07
CA PHE A 166 -40.67 -8.82 5.47
C PHE A 166 -40.46 -7.33 5.76
N ALA A 167 -39.50 -6.68 5.07
CA ALA A 167 -39.32 -5.23 5.14
C ALA A 167 -40.55 -4.49 4.60
N LYS A 168 -41.09 -4.90 3.45
CA LYS A 168 -42.32 -4.33 2.87
C LYS A 168 -43.52 -4.50 3.80
N GLU A 169 -43.77 -5.72 4.29
CA GLU A 169 -44.85 -5.99 5.27
C GLU A 169 -44.70 -5.13 6.53
N ARG A 170 -43.45 -4.90 6.96
CA ARG A 170 -43.17 -4.06 8.13
C ARG A 170 -43.45 -2.59 7.88
N ARG A 171 -43.09 -2.06 6.70
CA ARG A 171 -43.41 -0.71 6.27
C ARG A 171 -44.93 -0.50 6.22
N GLU A 172 -45.67 -1.43 5.61
CA GLU A 172 -47.13 -1.40 5.55
C GLU A 172 -47.78 -1.33 6.93
N TYR A 173 -47.27 -2.13 7.87
CA TYR A 173 -47.74 -2.07 9.25
C TYR A 173 -47.57 -0.68 9.86
N VAL A 174 -46.42 -0.03 9.66
CA VAL A 174 -46.15 1.32 10.19
C VAL A 174 -47.07 2.35 9.53
N LEU A 175 -47.22 2.32 8.20
CA LEU A 175 -48.10 3.22 7.45
C LEU A 175 -49.57 3.11 7.90
N ARG A 176 -50.09 1.88 8.04
CA ARG A 176 -51.44 1.64 8.57
C ARG A 176 -51.63 2.25 9.96
N ARG A 177 -50.63 2.10 10.83
CA ARG A 177 -50.68 2.66 12.19
C ARG A 177 -50.61 4.18 12.20
N MET A 178 -49.87 4.80 11.29
CA MET A 178 -49.85 6.27 11.16
C MET A 178 -51.21 6.80 10.71
N PHE A 179 -51.89 6.11 9.79
CA PHE A 179 -53.25 6.45 9.37
C PHE A 179 -54.27 6.30 10.50
N GLU A 180 -54.27 5.16 11.21
CA GLU A 180 -55.20 4.90 12.34
C GLU A 180 -55.08 5.93 13.48
N GLU A 181 -53.91 6.56 13.63
CA GLU A 181 -53.65 7.59 14.64
C GLU A 181 -53.81 9.03 14.10
N GLY A 182 -54.31 9.18 12.86
CA GLY A 182 -54.61 10.47 12.23
C GLY A 182 -53.37 11.28 11.84
N MET A 183 -52.22 10.64 11.63
CA MET A 183 -50.96 11.33 11.28
C MET A 183 -50.77 11.54 9.78
N ILE A 184 -51.45 10.73 8.97
CA ILE A 184 -51.44 10.78 7.51
C ILE A 184 -52.86 10.49 7.02
N THR A 185 -53.18 10.95 5.83
CA THR A 185 -54.41 10.65 5.10
C THR A 185 -54.38 9.25 4.49
N GLU A 186 -55.55 8.74 4.12
CA GLU A 186 -55.67 7.45 3.41
C GLU A 186 -54.93 7.48 2.05
N GLU A 187 -54.95 8.62 1.38
CA GLU A 187 -54.30 8.85 0.09
C GLU A 187 -52.77 8.87 0.23
N GLU A 188 -52.23 9.58 1.22
CA GLU A 188 -50.79 9.53 1.54
C GLU A 188 -50.34 8.10 1.90
N ARG A 189 -51.18 7.35 2.62
CA ARG A 189 -50.90 5.94 2.95
C ARG A 189 -50.81 5.09 1.68
N LYS A 190 -51.77 5.22 0.77
CA LYS A 190 -51.80 4.46 -0.50
C LYS A 190 -50.56 4.78 -1.36
N VAL A 191 -50.20 6.06 -1.46
CA VAL A 191 -49.00 6.50 -2.20
C VAL A 191 -47.74 5.88 -1.59
N ALA A 192 -47.52 6.04 -0.29
CA ALA A 192 -46.33 5.51 0.39
C ALA A 192 -46.26 3.97 0.41
N SER A 193 -47.42 3.30 0.38
CA SER A 193 -47.53 1.84 0.29
C SER A 193 -47.12 1.31 -1.09
N ALA A 194 -47.50 2.03 -2.14
CA ALA A 194 -47.19 1.71 -3.53
C ALA A 194 -45.71 1.92 -3.89
N GLU A 195 -44.98 2.78 -3.16
CA GLU A 195 -43.55 2.99 -3.36
C GLU A 195 -42.76 1.67 -3.31
N GLU A 196 -41.79 1.48 -4.20
CA GLU A 196 -40.92 0.30 -4.15
C GLU A 196 -39.98 0.36 -2.95
N VAL A 197 -39.67 -0.78 -2.32
CA VAL A 197 -38.64 -0.85 -1.27
C VAL A 197 -37.28 -0.97 -1.96
N SER A 198 -36.79 0.15 -2.48
CA SER A 198 -35.44 0.24 -3.06
C SER A 198 -34.48 0.78 -2.00
N VAL A 199 -33.47 -0.02 -1.64
CA VAL A 199 -32.39 0.40 -0.74
C VAL A 199 -31.06 0.20 -1.44
N TYR A 200 -30.14 1.13 -1.26
CA TYR A 200 -28.80 1.03 -1.82
C TYR A 200 -27.93 0.14 -0.94
N PRO A 201 -27.15 -0.80 -1.50
CA PRO A 201 -26.08 -1.42 -0.73
C PRO A 201 -25.14 -0.33 -0.21
N VAL A 202 -24.71 -0.48 1.04
CA VAL A 202 -23.57 0.28 1.56
C VAL A 202 -22.37 -0.20 0.77
N GLU A 203 -22.01 0.55 -0.26
CA GLU A 203 -20.76 0.33 -0.98
C GLU A 203 -19.62 0.68 -0.04
N ASP A 204 -18.75 -0.29 0.24
CA ASP A 204 -17.46 -0.01 0.84
C ASP A 204 -16.56 0.60 -0.24
N VAL A 205 -16.77 1.90 -0.49
CA VAL A 205 -16.07 2.67 -1.52
C VAL A 205 -14.56 2.55 -1.31
N PHE A 206 -14.10 2.50 -0.07
CA PHE A 206 -12.69 2.36 0.26
C PHE A 206 -12.15 0.96 0.00
N ARG A 207 -12.92 -0.11 0.26
CA ARG A 207 -12.54 -1.47 -0.17
C ARG A 207 -12.49 -1.58 -1.70
N ARG A 208 -13.39 -0.92 -2.42
CA ARG A 208 -13.36 -0.92 -3.89
C ARG A 208 -12.22 -0.08 -4.46
N PHE A 209 -11.89 1.03 -3.81
CA PHE A 209 -10.93 2.01 -4.32
C PHE A 209 -9.50 1.77 -3.84
N ALA A 210 -9.29 1.50 -2.56
CA ALA A 210 -7.97 1.36 -1.94
C ALA A 210 -7.98 0.36 -0.77
N PRO A 211 -8.28 -0.93 -1.04
CA PRO A 211 -8.58 -1.88 0.02
C PRO A 211 -7.42 -2.13 0.99
N PHE A 212 -6.18 -2.23 0.48
CA PHE A 212 -5.00 -2.39 1.33
C PHE A 212 -4.79 -1.20 2.27
N PHE A 213 -5.03 0.03 1.80
CA PHE A 213 -4.90 1.25 2.60
C PHE A 213 -5.98 1.28 3.69
N ALA A 214 -7.24 1.07 3.29
CA ALA A 214 -8.38 1.08 4.19
C ALA A 214 -8.27 0.01 5.30
N GLU A 215 -7.87 -1.20 4.94
CA GLU A 215 -7.66 -2.30 5.90
C GLU A 215 -6.46 -2.01 6.81
N HIS A 216 -5.38 -1.41 6.30
CA HIS A 216 -4.26 -0.99 7.13
C HIS A 216 -4.69 0.04 8.19
N VAL A 217 -5.41 1.08 7.77
CA VAL A 217 -5.99 2.10 8.66
C VAL A 217 -6.92 1.46 9.68
N ARG A 218 -7.81 0.56 9.27
CA ARG A 218 -8.72 -0.13 10.18
C ARG A 218 -7.95 -0.93 11.24
N ARG A 219 -6.94 -1.72 10.84
CA ARG A 219 -6.11 -2.52 11.77
C ARG A 219 -5.34 -1.63 12.74
N ASP A 220 -4.82 -0.52 12.26
CA ASP A 220 -4.12 0.45 13.09
C ASP A 220 -5.06 1.11 14.11
N LEU A 221 -6.22 1.59 13.68
CA LEU A 221 -7.24 2.15 14.58
C LEU A 221 -7.70 1.11 15.61
N VAL A 222 -7.87 -0.16 15.22
CA VAL A 222 -8.21 -1.24 16.15
C VAL A 222 -7.10 -1.47 17.16
N ARG A 223 -5.83 -1.41 16.75
CA ARG A 223 -4.67 -1.53 17.64
C ARG A 223 -4.61 -0.37 18.65
N ARG A 224 -4.92 0.86 18.24
CA ARG A 224 -4.81 2.06 19.07
C ARG A 224 -6.05 2.33 19.95
N TYR A 225 -7.25 2.16 19.39
CA TYR A 225 -8.51 2.48 20.05
C TYR A 225 -9.30 1.25 20.53
N GLY A 226 -8.91 0.05 20.10
CA GLY A 226 -9.64 -1.19 20.37
C GLY A 226 -10.81 -1.41 19.40
N ASN A 227 -11.07 -2.68 19.07
CA ASN A 227 -12.10 -3.07 18.10
C ASN A 227 -13.50 -2.54 18.44
N GLU A 228 -13.84 -2.52 19.73
CA GLU A 228 -15.13 -2.04 20.22
C GLU A 228 -15.36 -0.56 19.89
N ARG A 229 -14.38 0.32 20.15
CA ARG A 229 -14.51 1.75 19.86
C ARG A 229 -14.59 2.02 18.37
N VAL A 230 -13.72 1.39 17.58
CA VAL A 230 -13.71 1.55 16.12
C VAL A 230 -15.05 1.17 15.50
N LEU A 231 -15.68 0.09 15.98
CA LEU A 231 -16.94 -0.40 15.43
C LEU A 231 -18.20 0.30 16.00
N LYS A 232 -18.13 0.84 17.22
CA LYS A 232 -19.32 1.32 17.94
C LYS A 232 -19.33 2.80 18.22
N ASP A 233 -18.19 3.49 18.33
CA ASP A 233 -18.15 4.90 18.73
C ASP A 233 -18.50 5.85 17.58
N GLY A 234 -18.58 5.35 16.34
CA GLY A 234 -18.87 6.17 15.16
C GLY A 234 -17.71 7.11 14.84
N LEU A 235 -16.48 6.60 14.92
CA LEU A 235 -15.28 7.36 14.63
C LEU A 235 -15.23 7.75 13.14
N LYS A 236 -14.76 8.96 12.85
CA LYS A 236 -14.41 9.41 11.51
C LYS A 236 -12.89 9.47 11.41
N ALA A 237 -12.31 8.69 10.51
CA ALA A 237 -10.87 8.68 10.27
C ALA A 237 -10.58 9.34 8.91
N TYR A 238 -9.80 10.41 8.96
CA TYR A 238 -9.30 11.13 7.78
C TYR A 238 -7.92 10.60 7.47
N THR A 239 -7.72 10.04 6.28
CA THR A 239 -6.46 9.42 5.87
C THR A 239 -5.59 10.40 5.08
N SER A 240 -4.30 10.11 4.97
CA SER A 240 -3.36 10.88 4.15
C SER A 240 -3.31 10.42 2.68
N MET A 241 -4.17 9.46 2.31
CA MET A 241 -4.15 8.87 0.98
C MET A 241 -4.55 9.91 -0.07
N ASP A 242 -3.69 10.08 -1.07
CA ASP A 242 -4.01 10.84 -2.27
C ASP A 242 -4.70 9.91 -3.27
N ALA A 243 -5.94 10.21 -3.63
CA ALA A 243 -6.74 9.34 -4.49
C ALA A 243 -6.13 9.18 -5.90
N GLU A 244 -5.60 10.25 -6.48
CA GLU A 244 -5.02 10.20 -7.83
C GLU A 244 -3.74 9.38 -7.84
N ARG A 245 -2.86 9.60 -6.86
CA ARG A 245 -1.64 8.81 -6.68
C ARG A 245 -1.97 7.35 -6.36
N GLN A 246 -2.93 7.07 -5.51
CA GLN A 246 -3.35 5.70 -5.20
C GLN A 246 -3.83 4.96 -6.45
N ARG A 247 -4.64 5.61 -7.29
CA ARG A 247 -5.10 5.04 -8.56
C ARG A 247 -3.94 4.81 -9.53
N ALA A 248 -3.02 5.78 -9.64
CA ALA A 248 -1.81 5.61 -10.45
C ALA A 248 -0.95 4.43 -9.99
N ALA A 249 -0.83 4.23 -8.67
CA ALA A 249 -0.08 3.11 -8.09
C ALA A 249 -0.74 1.76 -8.43
N GLN A 250 -2.07 1.68 -8.41
CA GLN A 250 -2.81 0.47 -8.80
C GLN A 250 -2.56 0.11 -10.27
N VAL A 251 -2.68 1.08 -11.17
CA VAL A 251 -2.47 0.88 -12.61
C VAL A 251 -1.03 0.45 -12.87
N ALA A 252 -0.05 1.18 -12.34
CA ALA A 252 1.37 0.87 -12.54
C ALA A 252 1.75 -0.52 -11.98
N MET A 253 1.23 -0.89 -10.81
CA MET A 253 1.48 -2.22 -10.24
C MET A 253 0.82 -3.32 -11.07
N LEU A 254 -0.43 -3.16 -11.47
CA LEU A 254 -1.16 -4.16 -12.27
C LEU A 254 -0.46 -4.41 -13.62
N ASP A 255 -0.19 -3.35 -14.38
CA ASP A 255 0.46 -3.44 -15.68
C ASP A 255 1.89 -3.99 -15.55
N GLY A 256 2.60 -3.57 -14.50
CA GLY A 256 3.91 -4.07 -14.14
C GLY A 256 3.95 -5.56 -13.87
N LEU A 257 3.05 -6.05 -13.02
CA LEU A 257 2.93 -7.47 -12.67
C LEU A 257 2.60 -8.31 -13.89
N ILE A 258 1.62 -7.90 -14.71
CA ILE A 258 1.26 -8.59 -15.96
C ILE A 258 2.47 -8.63 -16.90
N SER A 259 3.17 -7.52 -17.05
CA SER A 259 4.35 -7.42 -17.92
C SER A 259 5.48 -8.36 -17.47
N VAL A 260 5.80 -8.38 -16.17
CA VAL A 260 6.85 -9.26 -15.62
C VAL A 260 6.41 -10.72 -15.69
N ASP A 261 5.17 -11.03 -15.35
CA ASP A 261 4.62 -12.39 -15.34
C ASP A 261 4.57 -13.00 -16.75
N LYS A 262 4.22 -12.23 -17.79
CA LYS A 262 4.36 -12.67 -19.20
C LYS A 262 5.81 -12.94 -19.59
N ARG A 263 6.77 -12.18 -19.03
CA ARG A 263 8.21 -12.45 -19.16
C ARG A 263 8.66 -13.63 -18.31
N GLN A 264 7.84 -14.23 -17.45
CA GLN A 264 8.13 -15.52 -16.81
C GLN A 264 7.76 -16.69 -17.71
N GLY A 265 6.66 -16.57 -18.46
CA GLY A 265 6.14 -17.61 -19.35
C GLY A 265 4.70 -17.95 -19.04
N PHE A 266 4.10 -18.81 -19.86
CA PHE A 266 2.71 -19.22 -19.74
C PHE A 266 2.58 -20.48 -18.88
N TYR A 267 1.73 -20.41 -17.86
CA TYR A 267 1.53 -21.51 -16.92
C TYR A 267 0.66 -22.66 -17.47
N GLY A 268 0.20 -22.54 -18.71
CA GLY A 268 -0.75 -23.44 -19.33
C GLY A 268 -2.20 -22.95 -19.21
N PRO A 269 -3.13 -23.65 -19.87
CA PRO A 269 -4.54 -23.29 -19.85
C PRO A 269 -5.14 -23.48 -18.45
N VAL A 270 -6.19 -22.70 -18.17
CA VAL A 270 -6.95 -22.77 -16.91
C VAL A 270 -7.57 -24.15 -16.72
N LEU A 271 -8.03 -24.76 -17.80
CA LEU A 271 -8.63 -26.09 -17.84
C LEU A 271 -8.40 -26.73 -19.22
N LYS A 272 -8.36 -28.07 -19.28
CA LYS A 272 -8.38 -28.82 -20.53
C LYS A 272 -9.66 -29.65 -20.64
N LEU A 273 -10.43 -29.43 -21.71
CA LEU A 273 -11.67 -30.16 -22.01
C LEU A 273 -11.37 -31.31 -22.98
N ASN A 274 -11.27 -32.51 -22.43
CA ASN A 274 -10.80 -33.69 -23.15
C ASN A 274 -11.92 -34.40 -23.92
N THR A 275 -13.18 -34.23 -23.50
CA THR A 275 -14.34 -34.89 -24.12
C THR A 275 -15.27 -33.89 -24.79
N GLU A 276 -15.98 -34.35 -25.83
CA GLU A 276 -17.01 -33.56 -26.52
C GLU A 276 -18.15 -33.14 -25.59
N ALA A 277 -18.51 -33.99 -24.63
CA ALA A 277 -19.54 -33.69 -23.64
C ALA A 277 -19.14 -32.54 -22.71
N GLU A 278 -17.89 -32.52 -22.24
CA GLU A 278 -17.34 -31.42 -21.44
C GLU A 278 -17.32 -30.10 -22.23
N ARG A 279 -16.94 -30.15 -23.50
CA ARG A 279 -16.90 -28.99 -24.40
C ARG A 279 -18.29 -28.38 -24.57
N ARG A 280 -19.29 -29.17 -24.93
CA ARG A 280 -20.68 -28.70 -25.09
C ARG A 280 -21.27 -28.16 -23.78
N ALA A 281 -20.97 -28.80 -22.66
CA ALA A 281 -21.43 -28.32 -21.35
C ALA A 281 -20.78 -26.97 -20.98
N PHE A 282 -19.51 -26.78 -21.31
CA PHE A 282 -18.80 -25.53 -21.08
C PHE A 282 -19.31 -24.40 -21.99
N GLU A 283 -19.46 -24.68 -23.29
CA GLU A 283 -20.07 -23.78 -24.28
C GLU A 283 -21.41 -23.24 -23.81
N LYS A 284 -22.32 -24.15 -23.41
CA LYS A 284 -23.63 -23.78 -22.92
C LYS A 284 -23.55 -22.86 -21.70
N LYS A 285 -22.67 -23.16 -20.74
CA LYS A 285 -22.47 -22.33 -19.54
C LYS A 285 -21.95 -20.92 -19.87
N ILE A 286 -21.03 -20.80 -20.83
CA ILE A 286 -20.54 -19.48 -21.23
C ILE A 286 -21.63 -18.72 -22.00
N ALA A 287 -22.32 -19.37 -22.94
CA ALA A 287 -23.41 -18.76 -23.69
C ALA A 287 -24.55 -18.28 -22.77
N ASP A 288 -24.96 -19.09 -21.79
CA ASP A 288 -25.99 -18.71 -20.81
C ASP A 288 -25.59 -17.48 -19.96
N ARG A 289 -24.28 -17.27 -19.75
CA ARG A 289 -23.76 -16.20 -18.89
C ARG A 289 -23.41 -14.91 -19.64
N LEU A 290 -22.84 -15.01 -20.84
CA LEU A 290 -22.46 -13.86 -21.67
C LEU A 290 -23.59 -13.43 -22.63
N GLY A 291 -24.55 -14.31 -22.93
CA GLY A 291 -25.60 -14.06 -23.92
C GLY A 291 -25.02 -13.79 -25.31
N ASP A 292 -25.70 -12.93 -26.06
CA ASP A 292 -25.31 -12.46 -27.40
C ASP A 292 -24.52 -11.14 -27.38
N GLU A 293 -23.86 -10.82 -26.26
CA GLU A 293 -23.00 -9.65 -26.17
C GLU A 293 -21.83 -9.74 -27.16
N GLN A 294 -21.60 -8.65 -27.91
CA GLN A 294 -20.41 -8.52 -28.73
C GLN A 294 -19.16 -8.39 -27.86
N LEU A 295 -18.03 -8.92 -28.36
CA LEU A 295 -16.75 -8.76 -27.70
C LEU A 295 -16.36 -7.28 -27.65
N THR A 296 -16.18 -6.77 -26.43
CA THR A 296 -15.82 -5.38 -26.17
C THR A 296 -14.32 -5.26 -26.05
N GLU A 297 -13.70 -4.37 -26.82
CA GLU A 297 -12.25 -4.11 -26.76
C GLU A 297 -11.81 -3.76 -25.33
N GLY A 298 -10.67 -4.33 -24.91
CA GLY A 298 -10.11 -4.18 -23.57
C GLY A 298 -10.73 -5.10 -22.51
N ARG A 299 -11.89 -5.72 -22.76
CA ARG A 299 -12.53 -6.64 -21.81
C ARG A 299 -11.86 -8.01 -21.83
N TYR A 300 -11.68 -8.57 -20.63
CA TYR A 300 -11.19 -9.93 -20.42
C TYR A 300 -12.34 -10.93 -20.46
N TYR A 301 -12.07 -12.10 -21.02
CA TYR A 301 -13.00 -13.20 -21.16
C TYR A 301 -12.31 -14.52 -20.88
N VAL A 302 -13.10 -15.51 -20.46
CA VAL A 302 -12.68 -16.91 -20.50
C VAL A 302 -13.19 -17.49 -21.81
N GLY A 303 -12.28 -18.03 -22.62
CA GLY A 303 -12.60 -18.65 -23.89
C GLY A 303 -12.09 -20.07 -23.97
N TYR A 304 -12.71 -20.90 -24.81
CA TYR A 304 -12.15 -22.22 -25.13
C TYR A 304 -11.61 -22.23 -26.56
N VAL A 305 -10.47 -22.88 -26.75
CA VAL A 305 -9.83 -23.08 -28.05
C VAL A 305 -10.59 -24.17 -28.79
N GLU A 306 -11.36 -23.78 -29.82
CA GLU A 306 -12.11 -24.71 -30.66
C GLU A 306 -11.17 -25.52 -31.55
N ARG A 307 -10.25 -24.81 -32.20
CA ARG A 307 -9.30 -25.38 -33.17
C ARG A 307 -8.18 -24.39 -33.47
N ILE A 308 -7.10 -24.90 -34.05
CA ILE A 308 -5.91 -24.13 -34.45
C ILE A 308 -5.78 -24.19 -35.97
N GLU A 309 -5.75 -23.02 -36.62
CA GLU A 309 -5.41 -22.89 -38.04
C GLU A 309 -3.89 -22.84 -38.17
N LYS A 310 -3.29 -23.97 -38.56
CA LYS A 310 -1.83 -24.11 -38.59
C LYS A 310 -1.17 -23.31 -39.71
N GLU A 311 -1.83 -23.20 -40.86
CA GLU A 311 -1.30 -22.48 -42.03
C GLU A 311 -1.25 -20.97 -41.78
N ASP A 312 -2.33 -20.43 -41.22
CA ASP A 312 -2.47 -18.99 -40.93
C ASP A 312 -1.97 -18.59 -39.52
N ASN A 313 -1.55 -19.58 -38.70
CA ASN A 313 -0.94 -19.39 -37.38
C ASN A 313 -1.82 -18.61 -36.37
N PHE A 314 -3.09 -18.99 -36.26
CA PHE A 314 -4.02 -18.47 -35.26
C PHE A 314 -4.92 -19.56 -34.66
N ALA A 315 -5.41 -19.34 -33.44
CA ALA A 315 -6.45 -20.15 -32.82
C ALA A 315 -7.83 -19.51 -32.99
N VAL A 316 -8.86 -20.32 -33.22
CA VAL A 316 -10.26 -19.91 -33.07
C VAL A 316 -10.69 -20.20 -31.65
N VAL A 317 -11.08 -19.15 -30.94
CA VAL A 317 -11.46 -19.19 -29.54
C VAL A 317 -12.91 -18.77 -29.42
N ASN A 318 -13.72 -19.61 -28.82
CA ASN A 318 -15.12 -19.34 -28.63
C ASN A 318 -15.33 -18.73 -27.23
N VAL A 319 -16.08 -17.63 -27.21
CA VAL A 319 -16.37 -16.77 -26.06
C VAL A 319 -17.87 -16.48 -26.07
N GLY A 320 -18.64 -17.33 -25.40
CA GLY A 320 -20.10 -17.24 -25.38
C GLY A 320 -20.71 -17.72 -26.68
N SER A 321 -21.50 -16.87 -27.34
CA SER A 321 -22.00 -17.14 -28.70
C SER A 321 -21.05 -16.63 -29.79
N GLN A 322 -19.95 -15.94 -29.43
CA GLN A 322 -19.04 -15.31 -30.37
C GLN A 322 -17.76 -16.13 -30.58
N ARG A 323 -17.18 -16.04 -31.78
CA ARG A 323 -15.88 -16.64 -32.13
C ARG A 323 -14.85 -15.56 -32.38
N GLY A 324 -13.81 -15.51 -31.57
CA GLY A 324 -12.66 -14.64 -31.75
C GLY A 324 -11.45 -15.37 -32.31
N LYS A 325 -10.54 -14.60 -32.91
CA LYS A 325 -9.26 -15.10 -33.45
C LYS A 325 -8.12 -14.66 -32.56
N LEU A 326 -7.33 -15.62 -32.08
CA LEU A 326 -6.10 -15.41 -31.33
C LEU A 326 -4.89 -15.68 -32.25
N PRO A 327 -4.34 -14.66 -32.92
CA PRO A 327 -3.15 -14.83 -33.76
C PRO A 327 -1.90 -15.04 -32.91
N ILE A 328 -0.86 -15.66 -33.50
CA ILE A 328 0.45 -15.83 -32.87
C ILE A 328 0.98 -14.53 -32.24
N LEU A 329 0.80 -13.39 -32.91
CA LEU A 329 1.19 -12.06 -32.43
C LEU A 329 0.60 -11.74 -31.04
N GLY A 330 -0.62 -12.20 -30.76
CA GLY A 330 -1.28 -11.99 -29.48
C GLY A 330 -0.83 -12.93 -28.36
N MET A 331 0.08 -13.86 -28.61
CA MET A 331 0.49 -14.89 -27.64
C MET A 331 1.97 -15.32 -27.73
N ARG A 332 2.84 -14.54 -28.39
CA ARG A 332 4.27 -14.91 -28.57
C ARG A 332 5.04 -15.14 -27.28
N TRP A 333 4.58 -14.53 -26.19
CA TRP A 333 5.17 -14.68 -24.86
C TRP A 333 4.91 -16.08 -24.25
N ALA A 334 3.96 -16.85 -24.79
CA ALA A 334 3.36 -18.04 -24.19
C ALA A 334 4.22 -19.32 -24.21
N ARG A 335 5.49 -19.19 -23.83
CA ARG A 335 6.44 -20.30 -23.70
C ARG A 335 6.36 -20.93 -22.31
N ALA A 336 6.87 -22.15 -22.17
CA ALA A 336 7.02 -22.76 -20.84
C ALA A 336 7.94 -21.91 -19.92
N PRO A 337 7.59 -21.72 -18.64
CA PRO A 337 8.40 -20.95 -17.71
C PRO A 337 9.82 -21.50 -17.57
N ASN A 338 10.82 -20.63 -17.65
CA ASN A 338 12.23 -21.00 -17.47
C ASN A 338 13.04 -19.79 -16.96
N PRO A 339 13.45 -19.77 -15.68
CA PRO A 339 14.17 -18.64 -15.07
C PRO A 339 15.58 -18.42 -15.60
N GLU A 340 16.19 -19.45 -16.22
CA GLU A 340 17.58 -19.39 -16.72
C GLU A 340 17.68 -18.82 -18.15
N LYS A 341 16.57 -18.75 -18.88
CA LYS A 341 16.56 -18.30 -20.27
C LYS A 341 16.15 -16.85 -20.41
N TYR A 342 16.90 -16.09 -21.20
CA TYR A 342 16.48 -14.76 -21.60
C TYR A 342 15.27 -14.85 -22.54
N TYR A 343 14.11 -14.38 -22.07
CA TYR A 343 12.82 -14.63 -22.74
C TYR A 343 12.72 -14.19 -24.21
N PRO A 344 13.37 -13.12 -24.70
CA PRO A 344 13.26 -12.75 -26.11
C PRO A 344 13.80 -13.82 -27.06
N HIS A 345 14.68 -14.69 -26.58
CA HIS A 345 15.22 -15.82 -27.33
C HIS A 345 14.35 -17.08 -27.25
N ALA A 346 13.29 -17.08 -26.46
CA ALA A 346 12.42 -18.23 -26.20
C ALA A 346 10.95 -18.00 -26.59
N LEU A 347 10.65 -16.91 -27.31
CA LEU A 347 9.29 -16.61 -27.78
C LEU A 347 8.78 -17.72 -28.72
N VAL A 348 7.50 -18.05 -28.58
CA VAL A 348 6.85 -19.03 -29.46
C VAL A 348 6.65 -18.45 -30.86
N ASN A 349 6.80 -19.30 -31.87
CA ASN A 349 6.61 -18.92 -33.27
C ASN A 349 5.36 -19.54 -33.89
N ARG A 350 4.76 -20.54 -33.23
CA ARG A 350 3.51 -21.17 -33.64
C ARG A 350 2.53 -21.29 -32.49
N VAL A 351 1.24 -21.15 -32.81
CA VAL A 351 0.17 -21.28 -31.80
C VAL A 351 0.14 -22.68 -31.17
N ASP A 352 0.42 -23.73 -31.96
CA ASP A 352 0.42 -25.12 -31.50
C ASP A 352 1.65 -25.53 -30.66
N GLU A 353 2.59 -24.60 -30.41
CA GLU A 353 3.67 -24.77 -29.42
C GLU A 353 3.18 -24.57 -27.98
N ALA A 354 2.09 -23.81 -27.79
CA ALA A 354 1.61 -23.39 -26.47
C ALA A 354 0.16 -23.81 -26.17
N LEU A 355 -0.68 -23.94 -27.21
CA LEU A 355 -2.11 -24.22 -27.08
C LEU A 355 -2.52 -25.45 -27.89
N ALA A 356 -3.62 -26.08 -27.47
CA ALA A 356 -4.28 -27.18 -28.14
C ALA A 356 -5.80 -26.99 -28.19
N ALA A 357 -6.47 -27.68 -29.12
CA ALA A 357 -7.93 -27.71 -29.14
C ALA A 357 -8.49 -28.35 -27.85
N GLY A 358 -9.47 -27.69 -27.24
CA GLY A 358 -10.02 -28.06 -25.93
C GLY A 358 -9.41 -27.30 -24.74
N ASP A 359 -8.38 -26.48 -24.96
CA ASP A 359 -7.81 -25.63 -23.91
C ASP A 359 -8.77 -24.49 -23.54
N VAL A 360 -8.96 -24.24 -22.25
CA VAL A 360 -9.68 -23.08 -21.72
C VAL A 360 -8.67 -22.05 -21.26
N ILE A 361 -8.76 -20.85 -21.81
CA ILE A 361 -7.77 -19.78 -21.67
C ILE A 361 -8.43 -18.46 -21.30
N ILE A 362 -7.64 -17.56 -20.71
CA ILE A 362 -8.05 -16.17 -20.50
C ILE A 362 -7.60 -15.38 -21.72
N VAL A 363 -8.51 -14.60 -22.28
CA VAL A 363 -8.25 -13.76 -23.44
C VAL A 363 -8.76 -12.36 -23.21
N ARG A 364 -8.09 -11.37 -23.82
CA ARG A 364 -8.60 -9.99 -23.90
C ARG A 364 -8.93 -9.67 -25.34
N ALA A 365 -10.12 -9.10 -25.56
CA ALA A 365 -10.49 -8.62 -26.88
C ALA A 365 -9.70 -7.34 -27.21
N VAL A 366 -9.16 -7.27 -28.42
CA VAL A 366 -8.28 -6.18 -28.85
C VAL A 366 -8.64 -5.70 -30.25
N SER A 367 -8.32 -4.44 -30.55
CA SER A 367 -8.34 -3.99 -31.93
C SER A 367 -7.18 -4.59 -32.73
N ARG A 368 -7.37 -4.67 -34.05
CA ARG A 368 -6.29 -4.99 -34.99
C ARG A 368 -5.12 -4.02 -34.84
N LYS A 369 -5.41 -2.74 -34.61
CA LYS A 369 -4.42 -1.67 -34.42
C LYS A 369 -3.53 -1.91 -33.20
N GLU A 370 -4.09 -2.42 -32.09
CA GLU A 370 -3.31 -2.77 -30.90
C GLU A 370 -2.36 -3.94 -31.17
N LEU A 371 -2.76 -4.91 -31.99
CA LEU A 371 -1.84 -5.93 -32.47
C LEU A 371 -0.76 -5.24 -33.32
N GLU A 372 -1.11 -4.51 -34.36
CA GLU A 372 -0.15 -3.94 -35.32
C GLU A 372 0.88 -2.95 -34.74
N ASN A 373 0.50 -2.16 -33.73
CA ASN A 373 1.30 -1.04 -33.21
C ASN A 373 1.88 -1.31 -31.82
N GLU A 374 2.11 -2.58 -31.47
CA GLU A 374 2.69 -2.89 -30.18
C GLU A 374 4.12 -2.33 -30.06
N ALA A 375 4.30 -1.48 -29.05
CA ALA A 375 5.58 -0.88 -28.74
C ALA A 375 6.59 -1.96 -28.35
N GLY A 376 7.75 -1.95 -29.00
CA GLY A 376 8.84 -2.88 -28.71
C GLY A 376 8.97 -4.07 -29.66
N TRP A 377 8.11 -4.18 -30.68
CA TRP A 377 8.32 -5.19 -31.72
C TRP A 377 9.61 -4.96 -32.51
N SER A 378 10.51 -5.95 -32.46
CA SER A 378 11.67 -6.03 -33.36
C SER A 378 11.25 -6.38 -34.80
N ASP A 379 12.15 -6.17 -35.76
CA ASP A 379 11.90 -6.50 -37.18
C ASP A 379 11.53 -7.97 -37.38
N ALA A 380 12.05 -8.86 -36.53
CA ALA A 380 11.71 -10.27 -36.52
C ALA A 380 10.25 -10.54 -36.12
N GLU A 381 9.62 -9.66 -35.35
CA GLU A 381 8.22 -9.80 -34.89
C GLU A 381 7.26 -9.24 -35.94
N ARG A 382 7.67 -8.16 -36.61
CA ARG A 382 6.91 -7.55 -37.71
C ARG A 382 6.66 -8.51 -38.87
N ARG A 383 7.47 -9.58 -39.04
CA ARG A 383 7.21 -10.61 -40.07
C ARG A 383 5.86 -11.32 -39.88
N PHE A 384 5.38 -11.44 -38.64
CA PHE A 384 4.13 -12.10 -38.30
C PHE A 384 2.89 -11.24 -38.62
N LEU A 385 3.07 -9.95 -38.93
CA LEU A 385 1.98 -9.08 -39.42
C LEU A 385 1.32 -9.63 -40.69
N LYS A 386 2.10 -10.32 -41.54
CA LYS A 386 1.59 -10.95 -42.76
C LYS A 386 0.67 -12.14 -42.48
N GLN A 387 0.73 -12.71 -41.28
CA GLN A 387 -0.10 -13.82 -40.82
C GLN A 387 -1.29 -13.33 -39.99
N LEU A 388 -1.47 -12.02 -39.83
CA LEU A 388 -2.60 -11.47 -39.09
C LEU A 388 -3.88 -11.64 -39.91
N PRO A 389 -4.95 -12.27 -39.36
CA PRO A 389 -6.19 -12.45 -40.09
C PRO A 389 -6.79 -11.12 -40.58
N ALA A 390 -7.43 -11.14 -41.75
CA ALA A 390 -8.01 -9.94 -42.34
C ALA A 390 -9.16 -9.35 -41.49
N GLU A 391 -10.00 -10.23 -40.95
CA GLU A 391 -11.20 -9.88 -40.19
C GLU A 391 -11.13 -10.45 -38.76
N GLY A 392 -11.63 -9.68 -37.80
CA GLY A 392 -11.75 -10.04 -36.39
C GLY A 392 -13.07 -10.75 -36.04
N PRO A 393 -13.48 -10.76 -34.76
CA PRO A 393 -12.86 -10.06 -33.63
C PRO A 393 -11.52 -10.67 -33.20
N PHE A 394 -10.57 -9.84 -32.75
CA PHE A 394 -9.22 -10.27 -32.36
C PHE A 394 -9.06 -10.42 -30.86
N LEU A 395 -8.23 -11.36 -30.45
CA LEU A 395 -7.95 -11.70 -29.07
C LEU A 395 -6.44 -11.70 -28.81
N ARG A 396 -6.05 -11.41 -27.56
CA ARG A 396 -4.72 -11.68 -27.01
C ARG A 396 -4.83 -12.71 -25.89
N LEU A 397 -3.81 -13.55 -25.75
CA LEU A 397 -3.71 -14.47 -24.62
C LEU A 397 -3.30 -13.70 -23.37
N GLU A 398 -4.02 -13.96 -22.28
CA GLU A 398 -3.80 -13.39 -20.97
C GLU A 398 -3.66 -14.50 -19.93
N GLN A 399 -3.08 -14.17 -18.79
CA GLN A 399 -3.06 -15.05 -17.63
C GLN A 399 -3.14 -14.23 -16.34
N GLU A 400 -3.64 -14.85 -15.29
CA GLU A 400 -3.59 -14.27 -13.95
C GLU A 400 -2.14 -14.30 -13.44
N PRO A 401 -1.57 -13.15 -13.03
CA PRO A 401 -0.22 -13.11 -12.49
C PRO A 401 -0.09 -13.92 -11.20
N ARG A 402 0.93 -14.79 -11.14
CA ARG A 402 1.32 -15.43 -9.87
C ARG A 402 2.24 -14.54 -9.04
N LEU A 403 2.94 -13.64 -9.72
CA LEU A 403 3.83 -12.67 -9.13
C LEU A 403 3.07 -11.69 -8.21
N GLN A 404 3.67 -11.34 -7.08
CA GLN A 404 3.16 -10.31 -6.18
C GLN A 404 4.04 -9.07 -6.21
N GLY A 405 3.47 -7.96 -5.76
CA GLY A 405 4.18 -6.69 -5.67
C GLY A 405 3.62 -5.77 -4.59
N ALA A 406 4.40 -4.74 -4.26
CA ALA A 406 4.01 -3.73 -3.30
C ALA A 406 4.57 -2.35 -3.70
N ILE A 407 3.81 -1.30 -3.40
CA ILE A 407 4.21 0.11 -3.53
C ILE A 407 3.95 0.80 -2.20
N VAL A 408 4.92 1.58 -1.73
CA VAL A 408 4.72 2.59 -0.69
C VAL A 408 5.27 3.90 -1.21
N ALA A 409 4.42 4.92 -1.26
CA ALA A 409 4.81 6.27 -1.63
C ALA A 409 4.53 7.22 -0.47
N VAL A 410 5.51 8.07 -0.19
CA VAL A 410 5.56 8.96 0.96
C VAL A 410 5.90 10.35 0.47
N ASP A 411 5.10 11.33 0.88
CA ASP A 411 5.46 12.73 0.78
C ASP A 411 6.50 13.04 1.88
N PRO A 412 7.75 13.37 1.51
CA PRO A 412 8.78 13.64 2.49
C PRO A 412 8.49 14.91 3.28
N ALA A 413 7.77 15.92 2.80
CA ALA A 413 7.56 17.18 3.53
C ALA A 413 6.64 16.97 4.75
N SER A 414 5.48 16.37 4.51
CA SER A 414 4.45 16.10 5.51
C SER A 414 4.63 14.77 6.26
N GLY A 415 5.39 13.83 5.69
CA GLY A 415 5.50 12.46 6.20
C GLY A 415 4.29 11.58 5.88
N TYR A 416 3.42 12.04 5.00
CA TYR A 416 2.20 11.35 4.63
C TYR A 416 2.48 10.14 3.73
N VAL A 417 1.88 8.99 4.06
CA VAL A 417 1.79 7.87 3.13
C VAL A 417 0.66 8.18 2.15
N VAL A 418 1.03 8.60 0.94
CA VAL A 418 0.08 9.09 -0.06
C VAL A 418 -0.45 7.99 -0.98
N ALA A 419 0.30 6.88 -1.12
CA ALA A 419 -0.17 5.69 -1.83
C ALA A 419 0.39 4.40 -1.19
N MET A 420 -0.43 3.34 -1.19
CA MET A 420 -0.12 2.04 -0.63
C MET A 420 -0.74 0.90 -1.44
N ILE A 421 0.09 0.00 -1.95
CA ILE A 421 -0.32 -1.24 -2.61
C ILE A 421 0.32 -2.43 -1.88
N GLY A 422 -0.50 -3.39 -1.44
CA GLY A 422 -0.04 -4.55 -0.67
C GLY A 422 0.01 -5.87 -1.43
N GLY A 423 -0.45 -5.91 -2.68
CA GLY A 423 -0.52 -7.12 -3.51
C GLY A 423 -1.28 -6.90 -4.82
N TYR A 424 -1.33 -7.95 -5.64
CA TYR A 424 -2.07 -7.98 -6.91
C TYR A 424 -3.58 -7.87 -6.71
N ASP A 425 -4.13 -8.74 -5.87
CA ASP A 425 -5.56 -8.85 -5.60
C ASP A 425 -5.80 -8.95 -4.10
N PHE A 426 -6.54 -7.98 -3.56
CA PHE A 426 -6.89 -7.91 -2.15
C PHE A 426 -7.92 -8.97 -1.75
N ASP A 427 -8.93 -9.23 -2.59
CA ASP A 427 -10.00 -10.18 -2.25
C ASP A 427 -9.49 -11.62 -2.29
N ALA A 428 -8.46 -11.89 -3.10
CA ALA A 428 -7.73 -13.16 -3.06
C ALA A 428 -6.81 -13.25 -1.84
N ASN A 429 -6.13 -12.15 -1.46
CA ASN A 429 -5.20 -12.15 -0.32
C ASN A 429 -5.04 -10.75 0.31
N GLU A 430 -5.63 -10.58 1.50
CA GLU A 430 -5.59 -9.34 2.29
C GLU A 430 -4.21 -9.03 2.93
N PHE A 431 -3.22 -9.92 2.80
CA PHE A 431 -1.88 -9.72 3.36
C PHE A 431 -1.18 -8.51 2.71
N ASN A 432 -0.94 -7.47 3.52
CA ASN A 432 -0.37 -6.21 3.04
C ASN A 432 1.16 -6.29 2.99
N ARG A 433 1.72 -6.61 1.83
CA ARG A 433 3.18 -6.79 1.65
C ARG A 433 3.98 -5.51 1.85
N ALA A 434 3.39 -4.34 1.60
CA ALA A 434 4.03 -3.05 1.84
C ALA A 434 4.42 -2.83 3.33
N PHE A 435 3.60 -3.35 4.26
CA PHE A 435 3.78 -3.16 5.70
C PHE A 435 4.09 -4.44 6.49
N GLN A 436 3.80 -5.61 5.94
CA GLN A 436 3.90 -6.88 6.68
C GLN A 436 4.96 -7.84 6.12
N ALA A 437 5.27 -7.80 4.83
CA ALA A 437 6.23 -8.73 4.25
C ALA A 437 7.65 -8.37 4.67
N CYS A 438 8.36 -9.33 5.27
CA CYS A 438 9.79 -9.23 5.50
C CYS A 438 10.50 -9.91 4.33
N ARG A 439 11.25 -9.13 3.54
CA ARG A 439 11.89 -9.59 2.30
C ARG A 439 13.32 -9.09 2.24
N GLN A 440 14.20 -9.82 1.57
CA GLN A 440 15.60 -9.38 1.44
C GLN A 440 15.67 -8.18 0.47
N PRO A 441 16.15 -7.00 0.91
CA PRO A 441 16.25 -5.81 0.06
C PRO A 441 17.36 -5.92 -1.01
N GLY A 442 18.29 -6.86 -0.84
CA GLY A 442 19.45 -7.00 -1.71
C GLY A 442 20.26 -5.69 -1.78
N SER A 443 20.75 -5.36 -2.97
CA SER A 443 21.54 -4.14 -3.21
C SER A 443 20.84 -2.81 -2.91
N SER A 444 19.52 -2.77 -2.67
CA SER A 444 18.82 -1.55 -2.24
C SER A 444 19.16 -1.17 -0.79
N TYR A 445 19.81 -2.06 -0.03
CA TYR A 445 20.33 -1.80 1.31
C TYR A 445 21.68 -1.07 1.32
N LYS A 446 22.43 -1.09 0.21
CA LYS A 446 23.79 -0.51 0.16
C LYS A 446 23.87 0.95 0.62
N PRO A 447 22.92 1.85 0.31
CA PRO A 447 22.94 3.21 0.84
C PRO A 447 22.94 3.30 2.37
N VAL A 448 22.38 2.32 3.09
CA VAL A 448 22.46 2.23 4.56
C VAL A 448 23.91 2.00 5.00
N VAL A 449 24.62 1.10 4.31
CA VAL A 449 26.01 0.74 4.61
C VAL A 449 26.97 1.88 4.27
N TYR A 450 26.84 2.47 3.07
CA TYR A 450 27.69 3.58 2.65
C TYR A 450 27.43 4.85 3.46
N SER A 451 26.18 5.14 3.85
CA SER A 451 25.91 6.27 4.75
C SER A 451 26.53 6.06 6.13
N ALA A 452 26.62 4.82 6.64
CA ALA A 452 27.33 4.54 7.89
C ALA A 452 28.82 4.89 7.78
N ALA A 453 29.47 4.55 6.67
CA ALA A 453 30.88 4.87 6.46
C ALA A 453 31.12 6.38 6.31
N ILE A 454 30.23 7.08 5.60
CA ILE A 454 30.29 8.54 5.47
C ILE A 454 30.07 9.22 6.83
N GLU A 455 29.11 8.75 7.64
CA GLU A 455 28.79 9.35 8.94
C GLU A 455 29.87 9.06 10.00
N LEU A 456 30.24 7.78 10.15
CA LEU A 456 31.01 7.27 11.29
C LEU A 456 32.52 7.28 11.04
N LEU A 457 32.94 7.04 9.78
CA LEU A 457 34.35 7.05 9.38
C LEU A 457 34.72 8.32 8.61
N GLU A 458 33.75 9.21 8.41
CA GLU A 458 33.91 10.48 7.72
C GLU A 458 34.40 10.38 6.26
N TRP A 459 34.15 9.22 5.63
CA TRP A 459 34.52 8.98 4.24
C TRP A 459 33.83 9.96 3.29
N GLN A 460 34.55 10.35 2.24
CA GLN A 460 34.02 11.19 1.17
C GLN A 460 33.74 10.35 -0.08
N VAL A 461 33.10 10.97 -1.08
CA VAL A 461 32.69 10.31 -2.34
C VAL A 461 33.89 9.74 -3.13
N ASN A 462 35.08 10.29 -2.94
CA ASN A 462 36.34 9.84 -3.57
C ASN A 462 37.14 8.84 -2.72
N HIS A 463 36.59 8.31 -1.62
CA HIS A 463 37.30 7.32 -0.82
C HIS A 463 37.62 6.08 -1.66
N VAL A 464 38.88 5.64 -1.67
CA VAL A 464 39.35 4.51 -2.48
C VAL A 464 39.03 3.19 -1.79
N LEU A 465 38.35 2.31 -2.50
CA LEU A 465 37.99 0.96 -2.09
C LEU A 465 38.65 -0.04 -3.04
N VAL A 466 39.13 -1.15 -2.50
CA VAL A 466 39.78 -2.18 -3.32
C VAL A 466 38.76 -3.23 -3.75
N ASP A 467 38.47 -3.35 -5.04
CA ASP A 467 37.70 -4.44 -5.64
C ASP A 467 38.64 -5.59 -6.03
N SER A 468 38.93 -6.47 -5.07
CA SER A 468 39.79 -7.64 -5.22
C SER A 468 39.20 -8.87 -4.52
N PRO A 469 39.53 -10.09 -4.96
CA PRO A 469 39.08 -11.31 -4.29
C PRO A 469 39.38 -11.26 -2.79
N VAL A 470 38.40 -11.60 -1.98
CA VAL A 470 38.54 -11.65 -0.53
C VAL A 470 37.80 -12.88 -0.01
N VAL A 471 38.39 -13.51 1.00
CA VAL A 471 37.78 -14.60 1.75
C VAL A 471 37.68 -14.11 3.18
N PHE A 472 36.48 -14.17 3.74
CA PHE A 472 36.24 -13.89 5.15
C PHE A 472 36.07 -15.21 5.88
N ASP A 473 36.81 -15.39 6.96
CA ASP A 473 36.59 -16.47 7.92
C ASP A 473 35.58 -15.97 8.94
N ASP A 474 34.40 -16.59 9.02
CA ASP A 474 33.43 -16.33 10.09
C ASP A 474 33.95 -16.98 11.39
N PRO A 475 34.30 -16.19 12.44
CA PRO A 475 34.82 -16.73 13.69
C PRO A 475 33.82 -17.62 14.43
N ASP A 476 32.52 -17.37 14.24
CA ASP A 476 31.45 -18.03 15.00
C ASP A 476 31.02 -19.36 14.36
N ASN A 477 31.10 -19.48 13.02
CA ASN A 477 30.63 -20.65 12.29
C ASN A 477 31.72 -21.44 11.55
N GLN A 478 32.98 -20.99 11.57
CA GLN A 478 34.10 -21.59 10.80
C GLN A 478 33.84 -21.71 9.29
N LEU A 479 32.90 -20.91 8.75
CA LEU A 479 32.57 -20.89 7.34
C LEU A 479 33.45 -19.87 6.62
N ARG A 480 34.07 -20.30 5.52
CA ARG A 480 34.76 -19.42 4.58
C ARG A 480 33.75 -18.84 3.61
N TRP A 481 33.55 -17.53 3.67
CA TRP A 481 32.68 -16.82 2.75
C TRP A 481 33.50 -16.05 1.71
N LYS A 482 33.22 -16.32 0.43
CA LYS A 482 33.83 -15.63 -0.72
C LYS A 482 32.72 -14.90 -1.48
N PRO A 483 32.47 -13.60 -1.20
CA PRO A 483 31.52 -12.82 -1.98
C PRO A 483 32.02 -12.63 -3.42
N GLU A 484 31.10 -12.44 -4.35
CA GLU A 484 31.40 -12.19 -5.77
C GLU A 484 30.57 -11.02 -6.32
N ASN A 485 31.11 -10.31 -7.32
CA ASN A 485 30.39 -9.27 -8.05
C ASN A 485 29.44 -9.90 -9.07
N TYR A 486 28.31 -9.23 -9.37
CA TYR A 486 27.35 -9.72 -10.36
C TYR A 486 27.96 -9.97 -11.76
N GLY A 487 28.95 -9.18 -12.16
CA GLY A 487 29.65 -9.31 -13.44
C GLY A 487 30.94 -10.13 -13.41
N GLU A 488 31.24 -10.83 -12.30
CA GLU A 488 32.40 -11.72 -12.07
C GLU A 488 33.81 -11.13 -12.32
N ASN A 489 33.94 -9.86 -12.73
CA ASN A 489 35.20 -9.17 -12.95
C ASN A 489 35.58 -8.28 -11.76
N PHE A 490 36.88 -8.19 -11.50
CA PHE A 490 37.49 -7.31 -10.50
C PHE A 490 38.09 -6.08 -11.17
N LYS A 491 37.92 -4.90 -10.56
CA LYS A 491 38.39 -3.62 -11.09
C LYS A 491 39.64 -3.06 -10.39
N GLY A 492 40.11 -3.69 -9.30
CA GLY A 492 41.17 -3.11 -8.48
C GLY A 492 40.66 -1.91 -7.70
N ASP A 493 41.43 -0.83 -7.64
CA ASP A 493 41.04 0.37 -6.89
C ASP A 493 39.87 1.08 -7.57
N VAL A 494 38.83 1.37 -6.79
CA VAL A 494 37.62 2.08 -7.23
C VAL A 494 37.19 3.09 -6.18
N LEU A 495 36.65 4.23 -6.61
CA LEU A 495 36.08 5.19 -5.67
C LEU A 495 34.77 4.66 -5.06
N LEU A 496 34.44 5.11 -3.83
CA LEU A 496 33.15 4.90 -3.19
C LEU A 496 32.00 5.28 -4.12
N HIS A 497 32.14 6.41 -4.82
CA HIS A 497 31.25 6.83 -5.90
C HIS A 497 31.01 5.72 -6.93
N THR A 498 32.07 5.28 -7.62
CA THR A 498 32.02 4.25 -8.65
C THR A 498 31.43 2.95 -8.11
N ALA A 499 31.77 2.57 -6.88
CA ALA A 499 31.30 1.36 -6.22
C ALA A 499 29.78 1.38 -5.98
N LEU A 500 29.21 2.48 -5.48
CA LEU A 500 27.77 2.59 -5.24
C LEU A 500 26.97 2.75 -6.55
N VAL A 501 27.45 3.59 -7.48
CA VAL A 501 26.81 3.84 -8.79
C VAL A 501 26.66 2.55 -9.59
N ASN A 502 27.71 1.72 -9.61
CA ASN A 502 27.72 0.42 -10.27
C ASN A 502 27.23 -0.73 -9.37
N SER A 503 26.84 -0.44 -8.12
CA SER A 503 26.32 -1.42 -7.17
C SER A 503 27.25 -2.63 -6.96
N MET A 504 28.56 -2.39 -6.81
CA MET A 504 29.57 -3.44 -6.64
C MET A 504 29.44 -4.13 -5.27
N ASN A 505 29.63 -5.45 -5.21
CA ASN A 505 29.41 -6.24 -4.00
C ASN A 505 30.63 -6.22 -3.08
N ILE A 506 31.83 -6.46 -3.62
CA ILE A 506 33.05 -6.53 -2.81
C ILE A 506 33.34 -5.20 -2.09
N PRO A 507 33.30 -4.03 -2.74
CA PRO A 507 33.51 -2.76 -2.05
C PRO A 507 32.47 -2.50 -0.95
N ALA A 508 31.22 -2.95 -1.14
CA ALA A 508 30.17 -2.80 -0.12
C ALA A 508 30.47 -3.67 1.12
N VAL A 509 30.95 -4.91 0.92
CA VAL A 509 31.37 -5.79 2.01
C VAL A 509 32.58 -5.21 2.74
N LYS A 510 33.59 -4.70 2.02
CA LYS A 510 34.77 -4.06 2.62
C LYS A 510 34.39 -2.77 3.37
N THR A 511 33.41 -2.01 2.88
CA THR A 511 32.85 -0.86 3.58
C THR A 511 32.24 -1.27 4.91
N LEU A 512 31.39 -2.31 4.92
CA LEU A 512 30.81 -2.83 6.16
C LEU A 512 31.89 -3.36 7.12
N HIS A 513 32.89 -4.07 6.59
CA HIS A 513 34.01 -4.56 7.39
C HIS A 513 34.79 -3.41 8.06
N ALA A 514 35.00 -2.30 7.35
CA ALA A 514 35.66 -1.11 7.89
C ALA A 514 34.81 -0.39 8.95
N VAL A 515 33.50 -0.28 8.74
CA VAL A 515 32.57 0.30 9.73
C VAL A 515 32.44 -0.59 10.98
N GLY A 516 32.54 -1.91 10.78
CA GLY A 516 32.22 -2.91 11.79
C GLY A 516 30.73 -3.26 11.78
N VAL A 517 30.43 -4.53 12.02
CA VAL A 517 29.05 -5.06 11.98
C VAL A 517 28.16 -4.40 13.04
N LYS A 518 28.59 -4.36 14.31
CA LYS A 518 27.78 -3.80 15.41
C LYS A 518 27.44 -2.31 15.21
N PRO A 519 28.42 -1.42 14.91
CA PRO A 519 28.10 -0.02 14.61
C PRO A 519 27.14 0.13 13.42
N ALA A 520 27.28 -0.70 12.38
CA ALA A 520 26.38 -0.67 11.23
C ALA A 520 24.95 -1.14 11.57
N VAL A 521 24.79 -2.11 12.48
CA VAL A 521 23.49 -2.52 13.01
C VAL A 521 22.85 -1.38 13.80
N GLU A 522 23.59 -0.74 14.71
CA GLU A 522 23.11 0.41 15.49
C GLU A 522 22.71 1.58 14.58
N TRP A 523 23.51 1.85 13.54
CA TRP A 523 23.19 2.83 12.50
C TRP A 523 21.86 2.51 11.79
N ALA A 524 21.69 1.26 11.34
CA ALA A 524 20.45 0.82 10.70
C ALA A 524 19.23 0.96 11.62
N ARG A 525 19.38 0.68 12.93
CA ARG A 525 18.33 0.89 13.94
C ARG A 525 17.99 2.37 14.08
N GLY A 526 18.99 3.25 14.17
CA GLY A 526 18.81 4.70 14.24
C GLY A 526 18.06 5.27 13.03
N LEU A 527 18.30 4.72 11.84
CA LEU A 527 17.58 5.07 10.62
C LEU A 527 16.14 4.53 10.56
N GLY A 528 15.75 3.63 11.47
CA GLY A 528 14.38 3.16 11.63
C GLY A 528 14.09 1.74 11.11
N ILE A 529 15.11 0.93 10.83
CA ILE A 529 14.92 -0.50 10.51
C ILE A 529 14.63 -1.26 11.81
N THR A 530 13.47 -1.91 11.88
CA THR A 530 13.01 -2.63 13.09
C THR A 530 12.96 -4.14 12.92
N THR A 531 13.08 -4.65 11.70
CA THR A 531 13.17 -6.09 11.42
C THR A 531 14.44 -6.72 12.02
N PRO A 532 14.47 -8.04 12.28
CA PRO A 532 15.69 -8.72 12.68
C PRO A 532 16.82 -8.50 11.66
N ILE A 533 18.02 -8.24 12.15
CA ILE A 533 19.22 -8.03 11.33
C ILE A 533 20.21 -9.13 11.68
N ASN A 534 20.71 -9.84 10.66
CA ASN A 534 21.80 -10.79 10.82
C ASN A 534 23.09 -10.00 11.03
N GLU A 535 23.75 -10.22 12.16
CA GLU A 535 24.99 -9.52 12.53
C GLU A 535 26.22 -10.17 11.86
N ASP A 536 26.23 -10.17 10.54
CA ASP A 536 27.33 -10.69 9.73
C ASP A 536 27.61 -9.78 8.50
N LEU A 537 28.67 -10.09 7.75
CA LEU A 537 29.07 -9.28 6.59
C LEU A 537 28.11 -9.39 5.39
N SER A 538 27.20 -10.37 5.36
CA SER A 538 26.16 -10.47 4.32
C SER A 538 25.13 -9.34 4.42
N MET A 539 25.04 -8.67 5.59
CA MET A 539 24.25 -7.45 5.75
C MET A 539 24.63 -6.38 4.71
N ALA A 540 25.91 -6.30 4.30
CA ALA A 540 26.36 -5.35 3.27
C ALA A 540 25.62 -5.51 1.93
N LEU A 541 25.11 -6.71 1.67
CA LEU A 541 24.42 -7.09 0.45
C LEU A 541 22.90 -7.19 0.64
N GLY A 542 22.38 -6.80 1.81
CA GLY A 542 20.96 -6.89 2.14
C GLY A 542 20.48 -8.32 2.38
N GLY A 543 21.31 -9.17 3.01
CA GLY A 543 20.96 -10.55 3.37
C GLY A 543 19.91 -10.69 4.47
N SER A 544 19.67 -9.62 5.24
CA SER A 544 18.62 -9.54 6.27
C SER A 544 17.28 -9.14 5.68
N CYS A 545 16.17 -9.62 6.25
CA CYS A 545 14.86 -9.22 5.79
C CYS A 545 14.51 -7.80 6.28
N VAL A 546 13.86 -7.00 5.43
CA VAL A 546 13.37 -5.64 5.72
C VAL A 546 11.95 -5.50 5.18
N ARG A 547 11.12 -4.67 5.82
CA ARG A 547 9.79 -4.32 5.31
C ARG A 547 9.89 -3.11 4.38
N LEU A 548 9.13 -3.11 3.30
CA LEU A 548 9.19 -2.05 2.29
C LEU A 548 9.03 -0.65 2.89
N HIS A 549 8.01 -0.42 3.73
CA HIS A 549 7.80 0.90 4.34
C HIS A 549 8.96 1.36 5.26
N GLU A 550 9.68 0.44 5.92
CA GLU A 550 10.84 0.80 6.75
C GLU A 550 11.98 1.32 5.87
N LEU A 551 12.27 0.61 4.77
CA LEU A 551 13.30 1.06 3.83
C LEU A 551 12.89 2.35 3.12
N VAL A 552 11.59 2.54 2.79
CA VAL A 552 11.09 3.83 2.27
C VAL A 552 11.34 4.95 3.29
N GLY A 553 11.12 4.71 4.58
CA GLY A 553 11.41 5.67 5.65
C GLY A 553 12.89 6.08 5.71
N VAL A 554 13.81 5.13 5.49
CA VAL A 554 15.25 5.42 5.40
C VAL A 554 15.56 6.34 4.21
N TYR A 555 15.01 6.05 3.03
CA TYR A 555 15.20 6.88 1.84
C TYR A 555 14.56 8.26 2.00
N ALA A 556 13.42 8.35 2.69
CA ALA A 556 12.79 9.62 3.02
C ALA A 556 13.65 10.44 4.00
N THR A 557 14.34 9.78 4.94
CA THR A 557 15.30 10.43 5.84
C THR A 557 16.47 11.04 5.05
N MET A 558 17.01 10.32 4.05
CA MET A 558 18.07 10.84 3.16
C MET A 558 17.58 12.04 2.33
N ASN A 559 16.37 11.93 1.77
CA ASN A 559 15.72 13.01 1.03
C ASN A 559 15.52 14.28 1.88
N ARG A 560 15.22 14.13 3.18
CA ARG A 560 14.98 15.21 4.13
C ARG A 560 16.22 15.69 4.88
N GLY A 561 17.41 15.58 4.28
CA GLY A 561 18.65 16.08 4.90
C GLY A 561 18.99 15.43 6.24
N GLY A 562 18.57 14.18 6.46
CA GLY A 562 18.88 13.39 7.64
C GLY A 562 17.88 13.49 8.80
N THR A 563 16.71 14.11 8.57
CA THR A 563 15.63 14.14 9.57
C THR A 563 14.60 13.04 9.33
N ARG A 564 14.33 12.26 10.38
CA ARG A 564 13.38 11.15 10.37
C ARG A 564 12.00 11.61 10.84
N PHE A 565 10.96 10.91 10.39
CA PHE A 565 9.59 11.04 10.87
C PHE A 565 8.92 9.66 10.95
N ALA A 566 7.83 9.58 11.70
CA ALA A 566 6.96 8.40 11.72
C ALA A 566 5.92 8.52 10.60
N PRO A 567 5.74 7.49 9.74
CA PRO A 567 4.80 7.55 8.62
C PRO A 567 3.37 7.81 9.08
N VAL A 568 2.74 8.84 8.51
CA VAL A 568 1.37 9.24 8.82
C VAL A 568 0.46 8.71 7.72
N TYR A 569 -0.44 7.79 8.05
CA TYR A 569 -1.50 7.29 7.16
C TYR A 569 -2.92 7.60 7.67
N VAL A 570 -3.03 8.01 8.93
CA VAL A 570 -4.23 8.61 9.53
C VAL A 570 -3.85 10.03 9.94
N ARG A 571 -4.44 11.01 9.28
CA ARG A 571 -4.24 12.43 9.58
C ARG A 571 -5.01 12.85 10.81
N LYS A 572 -6.27 12.45 10.91
CA LYS A 572 -7.17 12.94 11.95
C LYS A 572 -8.17 11.87 12.32
N VAL A 573 -8.49 11.76 13.60
CA VAL A 573 -9.61 10.93 14.06
C VAL A 573 -10.54 11.79 14.89
N GLU A 574 -11.81 11.78 14.54
CA GLU A 574 -12.88 12.44 15.29
C GLU A 574 -13.85 11.40 15.84
N ASP A 575 -14.47 11.71 16.97
CA ASP A 575 -15.63 10.96 17.44
C ASP A 575 -16.94 11.41 16.78
N ARG A 576 -18.04 10.71 17.08
CA ARG A 576 -19.37 11.04 16.55
C ARG A 576 -19.88 12.45 16.88
N PHE A 577 -19.28 13.12 17.85
CA PHE A 577 -19.64 14.47 18.28
C PHE A 577 -18.75 15.54 17.64
N GLY A 578 -17.82 15.15 16.76
CA GLY A 578 -16.86 16.04 16.12
C GLY A 578 -15.70 16.43 17.03
N ARG A 579 -15.46 15.71 18.14
CA ARG A 579 -14.28 15.94 18.99
C ARG A 579 -13.08 15.24 18.38
N THR A 580 -12.03 15.99 18.10
CA THR A 580 -10.74 15.45 17.64
C THR A 580 -10.09 14.61 18.75
N LEU A 581 -9.79 13.34 18.44
CA LEU A 581 -9.04 12.42 19.28
C LEU A 581 -7.54 12.50 18.99
N GLU A 582 -7.20 12.69 17.72
CA GLU A 582 -5.83 12.92 17.26
C GLU A 582 -5.82 13.80 16.01
N ASP A 583 -4.74 14.56 15.86
CA ASP A 583 -4.50 15.41 14.72
C ASP A 583 -3.01 15.40 14.37
N HIS A 584 -2.73 14.91 13.17
CA HIS A 584 -1.43 14.83 12.50
C HIS A 584 -1.46 15.62 11.20
N THR A 585 -2.39 16.59 11.07
CA THR A 585 -2.49 17.47 9.92
C THR A 585 -1.17 18.22 9.72
N ALA A 586 -0.67 18.24 8.50
CA ALA A 586 0.52 18.96 8.10
C ALA A 586 0.16 20.40 7.66
N PHE A 587 1.12 21.31 7.75
CA PHE A 587 0.91 22.72 7.35
C PHE A 587 0.59 22.88 5.85
N ASP A 588 1.26 22.08 5.03
CA ASP A 588 1.17 22.02 3.57
C ASP A 588 0.03 21.12 3.06
N ASP A 589 -0.82 20.63 3.97
CA ASP A 589 -1.96 19.80 3.62
C ASP A 589 -3.03 20.59 2.86
N GLU A 590 -3.09 20.39 1.54
CA GLU A 590 -4.03 21.11 0.65
C GLU A 590 -5.50 20.81 0.92
N PHE A 591 -5.81 19.69 1.58
CA PHE A 591 -7.19 19.23 1.83
C PHE A 591 -7.68 19.52 3.26
N ALA A 592 -6.80 19.99 4.15
CA ALA A 592 -7.16 20.40 5.51
C ALA A 592 -7.77 21.81 5.56
N ALA A 593 -8.56 22.08 6.59
CA ALA A 593 -9.08 23.43 6.83
C ALA A 593 -7.91 24.40 7.11
N PHE A 594 -8.06 25.66 6.68
CA PHE A 594 -6.99 26.64 6.84
C PHE A 594 -6.57 26.84 8.30
N GLU A 595 -7.51 26.83 9.25
CA GLU A 595 -7.16 26.95 10.67
C GLU A 595 -6.36 25.75 11.18
N GLU A 596 -6.67 24.54 10.73
CA GLU A 596 -5.94 23.31 11.11
C GLU A 596 -4.49 23.36 10.60
N ARG A 597 -4.30 23.81 9.36
CA ARG A 597 -2.98 23.99 8.76
C ARG A 597 -2.16 25.01 9.52
N VAL A 598 -2.74 26.17 9.85
CA VAL A 598 -2.06 27.21 10.63
C VAL A 598 -1.68 26.69 12.01
N ALA A 599 -2.58 25.95 12.68
CA ALA A 599 -2.30 25.32 13.97
C ALA A 599 -1.14 24.31 13.87
N ALA A 600 -1.12 23.48 12.82
CA ALA A 600 -0.03 22.56 12.53
C ALA A 600 1.30 23.28 12.30
N GLY A 601 1.30 24.36 11.51
CA GLY A 601 2.49 25.19 11.29
C GLY A 601 3.01 25.81 12.59
N TYR A 602 2.12 26.33 13.43
CA TYR A 602 2.49 26.86 14.74
C TYR A 602 3.06 25.78 15.66
N ALA A 603 2.45 24.60 15.73
CA ALA A 603 2.98 23.46 16.50
C ALA A 603 4.35 22.98 15.95
N GLY A 604 4.54 23.04 14.64
CA GLY A 604 5.79 22.70 13.96
C GLY A 604 6.96 23.59 14.39
N LEU A 605 6.73 24.86 14.69
CA LEU A 605 7.78 25.78 15.17
C LEU A 605 8.42 25.33 16.48
N PHE A 606 7.68 24.55 17.30
CA PHE A 606 8.16 24.03 18.58
C PHE A 606 8.53 22.54 18.52
N SER A 607 8.29 21.89 17.39
CA SER A 607 8.62 20.48 17.18
C SER A 607 10.04 20.35 16.67
N LYS A 608 10.94 19.75 17.46
CA LYS A 608 12.30 19.47 17.00
C LYS A 608 12.31 18.21 16.13
N PRO A 609 12.74 18.28 14.85
CA PRO A 609 12.87 17.08 14.02
C PRO A 609 13.85 16.08 14.66
N GLU A 610 13.52 14.79 14.59
CA GLU A 610 14.44 13.72 15.01
C GLU A 610 15.58 13.62 13.98
N ARG A 611 16.71 14.28 14.24
CA ARG A 611 17.89 14.21 13.38
C ARG A 611 18.68 12.94 13.70
N VAL A 612 18.75 12.03 12.73
CA VAL A 612 19.43 10.73 12.85
C VAL A 612 20.63 10.60 11.91
N MET A 613 20.80 11.56 10.99
CA MET A 613 21.91 11.63 10.04
C MET A 613 22.32 13.09 9.85
N LYS A 614 23.62 13.36 9.68
CA LYS A 614 24.11 14.72 9.38
C LYS A 614 23.57 15.21 8.03
N PRO A 615 23.26 16.52 7.89
CA PRO A 615 22.88 17.12 6.61
C PRO A 615 23.86 16.80 5.48
N GLU A 616 25.16 16.81 5.79
CA GLU A 616 26.24 16.52 4.85
C GLU A 616 26.17 15.07 4.38
N THR A 617 26.09 14.11 5.30
CA THR A 617 25.94 12.68 4.97
C THR A 617 24.72 12.44 4.08
N ALA A 618 23.59 13.06 4.42
CA ALA A 618 22.34 12.95 3.65
C ALA A 618 22.48 13.50 2.24
N PHE A 619 23.19 14.63 2.07
CA PHE A 619 23.43 15.21 0.76
C PHE A 619 24.41 14.38 -0.08
N LEU A 620 25.53 13.92 0.51
CA LEU A 620 26.50 13.07 -0.18
C LEU A 620 25.84 11.77 -0.67
N ILE A 621 25.10 11.06 0.18
CA ILE A 621 24.44 9.82 -0.24
C ILE A 621 23.34 10.07 -1.27
N THR A 622 22.63 11.20 -1.18
CA THR A 622 21.63 11.61 -2.19
C THR A 622 22.30 11.90 -3.54
N SER A 623 23.43 12.59 -3.55
CA SER A 623 24.22 12.85 -4.77
C SER A 623 24.71 11.56 -5.42
N LEU A 624 25.20 10.61 -4.63
CA LEU A 624 25.59 9.28 -5.13
C LEU A 624 24.39 8.52 -5.73
N MET A 625 23.23 8.55 -5.07
CA MET A 625 22.00 7.93 -5.60
C MET A 625 21.43 8.67 -6.82
N ARG A 626 21.68 9.98 -6.93
CA ARG A 626 21.40 10.77 -8.14
C ARG A 626 22.23 10.25 -9.30
N ASP A 627 23.50 9.92 -9.06
CA ASP A 627 24.38 9.35 -10.08
C ASP A 627 24.06 7.90 -10.45
N VAL A 628 23.59 7.08 -9.50
CA VAL A 628 23.01 5.75 -9.82
C VAL A 628 21.92 5.87 -10.89
N VAL A 629 21.09 6.91 -10.82
CA VAL A 629 20.04 7.20 -11.82
C VAL A 629 20.60 7.87 -13.07
N ARG A 630 21.72 8.60 -13.02
CA ARG A 630 22.26 9.28 -14.21
C ARG A 630 23.09 8.38 -15.12
N GLU A 631 23.90 7.52 -14.53
CA GLU A 631 24.92 6.74 -15.27
C GLU A 631 25.08 5.30 -14.76
N GLY A 632 24.45 4.96 -13.63
CA GLY A 632 24.57 3.66 -13.00
C GLY A 632 23.44 2.68 -13.28
N THR A 633 23.26 1.76 -12.33
CA THR A 633 22.25 0.67 -12.42
C THR A 633 20.80 1.16 -12.50
N GLY A 634 20.51 2.42 -12.14
CA GLY A 634 19.18 3.03 -12.15
C GLY A 634 18.89 3.88 -13.39
N VAL A 635 19.73 3.85 -14.43
CA VAL A 635 19.66 4.77 -15.60
C VAL A 635 18.29 4.85 -16.27
N ALA A 636 17.53 3.76 -16.29
CA ALA A 636 16.19 3.74 -16.88
C ALA A 636 15.18 4.67 -16.16
N ALA A 637 15.46 5.10 -14.92
CA ALA A 637 14.65 6.09 -14.21
C ALA A 637 14.73 7.49 -14.85
N GLN A 638 15.74 7.78 -15.69
CA GLN A 638 15.79 9.02 -16.48
C GLN A 638 14.59 9.20 -17.43
N ARG A 639 13.89 8.11 -17.78
CA ARG A 639 12.63 8.16 -18.56
C ARG A 639 11.48 8.89 -17.84
N LEU A 640 11.65 9.20 -16.56
CA LEU A 640 10.77 10.10 -15.83
C LEU A 640 10.86 11.55 -16.35
N GLY A 641 12.01 11.95 -16.92
CA GLY A 641 12.23 13.32 -17.41
C GLY A 641 12.37 14.37 -16.30
N LYS A 642 12.54 13.94 -15.04
CA LYS A 642 12.65 14.81 -13.86
C LYS A 642 13.87 14.39 -13.02
N PRO A 643 14.53 15.30 -12.28
CA PRO A 643 15.57 14.95 -11.34
C PRO A 643 15.09 13.91 -10.32
N ALA A 644 15.82 12.80 -10.23
CA ALA A 644 15.51 11.69 -9.34
C ALA A 644 16.79 11.03 -8.88
N ALA A 645 16.76 10.54 -7.64
CA ALA A 645 17.79 9.71 -7.03
C ALA A 645 17.19 8.36 -6.67
N GLY A 646 17.99 7.30 -6.68
CA GLY A 646 17.48 5.98 -6.29
C GLY A 646 18.50 4.87 -6.38
N LYS A 647 18.05 3.66 -6.04
CA LYS A 647 18.86 2.46 -6.01
C LYS A 647 18.04 1.23 -6.40
N THR A 648 18.62 0.45 -7.30
CA THR A 648 18.14 -0.89 -7.63
C THR A 648 18.51 -1.89 -6.53
N GLY A 649 17.59 -2.81 -6.24
CA GLY A 649 17.83 -3.98 -5.40
C GLY A 649 17.51 -5.26 -6.15
N THR A 650 18.42 -6.22 -6.09
CA THR A 650 18.23 -7.59 -6.58
C THR A 650 18.87 -8.49 -5.55
N THR A 651 18.17 -9.53 -5.12
CA THR A 651 18.73 -10.59 -4.27
C THR A 651 19.49 -11.61 -5.12
N ASN A 652 20.17 -12.55 -4.45
CA ASN A 652 20.67 -13.74 -5.14
C ASN A 652 19.52 -14.44 -5.87
N ASP A 653 19.82 -14.94 -7.06
CA ASP A 653 18.90 -15.58 -8.00
C ASP A 653 17.66 -14.76 -8.37
N SER A 654 17.58 -13.46 -8.02
CA SER A 654 16.41 -12.61 -8.30
C SER A 654 15.10 -13.13 -7.71
N PHE A 655 15.10 -13.64 -6.49
CA PHE A 655 13.85 -13.94 -5.76
C PHE A 655 13.05 -12.68 -5.39
N ASP A 656 13.76 -11.63 -5.00
CA ASP A 656 13.19 -10.33 -4.67
C ASP A 656 13.86 -9.25 -5.54
N THR A 657 13.03 -8.38 -6.12
CA THR A 657 13.49 -7.21 -6.88
C THR A 657 12.89 -5.95 -6.28
N TRP A 658 13.72 -4.91 -6.22
CA TRP A 658 13.38 -3.64 -5.61
C TRP A 658 13.82 -2.48 -6.48
N PHE A 659 13.07 -1.39 -6.38
CA PHE A 659 13.58 -0.08 -6.70
C PHE A 659 13.13 0.91 -5.63
N MET A 660 14.12 1.54 -5.00
CA MET A 660 13.93 2.59 -4.00
C MET A 660 14.36 3.89 -4.65
N GLY A 661 13.46 4.86 -4.80
CA GLY A 661 13.79 6.09 -5.47
C GLY A 661 12.92 7.25 -5.04
N PHE A 662 13.43 8.46 -5.23
CA PHE A 662 12.74 9.68 -4.85
C PHE A 662 13.08 10.84 -5.78
N THR A 663 12.14 11.76 -5.86
CA THR A 663 12.36 13.15 -6.28
C THR A 663 12.31 14.03 -5.03
N LYS A 664 12.38 15.35 -5.14
CA LYS A 664 12.28 16.23 -3.97
C LYS A 664 10.94 16.05 -3.22
N ASP A 665 9.85 15.87 -3.96
CA ASP A 665 8.50 15.90 -3.38
C ASP A 665 7.88 14.53 -3.11
N LEU A 666 8.56 13.43 -3.49
CA LEU A 666 7.97 12.10 -3.36
C LEU A 666 9.04 11.02 -3.26
N VAL A 667 8.95 10.20 -2.22
CA VAL A 667 9.80 9.02 -1.99
C VAL A 667 8.96 7.76 -2.18
N THR A 668 9.41 6.87 -3.06
CA THR A 668 8.66 5.67 -3.42
C THR A 668 9.55 4.44 -3.44
N GLY A 669 9.08 3.38 -2.80
CA GLY A 669 9.65 2.05 -2.92
C GLY A 669 8.71 1.11 -3.66
N VAL A 670 9.27 0.31 -4.56
CA VAL A 670 8.57 -0.78 -5.27
C VAL A 670 9.28 -2.09 -4.99
N TRP A 671 8.52 -3.11 -4.63
CA TRP A 671 9.00 -4.49 -4.48
C TRP A 671 8.20 -5.43 -5.38
N LEU A 672 8.87 -6.44 -5.94
CA LEU A 672 8.26 -7.58 -6.63
C LEU A 672 8.90 -8.89 -6.18
N GLY A 673 8.09 -9.93 -6.04
CA GLY A 673 8.54 -11.28 -5.72
C GLY A 673 7.37 -12.24 -5.53
N TYR A 674 7.67 -13.53 -5.43
CA TYR A 674 6.65 -14.53 -5.09
C TYR A 674 6.45 -14.61 -3.58
N ASP A 675 5.24 -14.97 -3.15
CA ASP A 675 4.98 -15.17 -1.73
C ASP A 675 5.83 -16.27 -1.12
N ARG A 676 6.03 -17.33 -1.88
CA ARG A 676 6.85 -18.48 -1.53
C ARG A 676 8.08 -18.52 -2.42
N TYR A 677 9.22 -18.87 -1.84
CA TYR A 677 10.49 -19.04 -2.54
C TYR A 677 10.54 -20.39 -3.30
N GLU A 678 9.55 -20.64 -4.15
CA GLU A 678 9.47 -21.87 -4.96
C GLU A 678 10.26 -21.76 -6.26
N SER A 679 10.33 -20.55 -6.84
CA SER A 679 11.12 -20.28 -8.04
C SER A 679 11.56 -18.80 -8.07
N PRO A 680 12.75 -18.50 -8.60
CA PRO A 680 13.18 -17.12 -8.81
C PRO A 680 12.39 -16.42 -9.93
N LEU A 681 12.50 -15.09 -10.01
CA LEU A 681 11.97 -14.29 -11.14
C LEU A 681 12.78 -14.48 -12.43
N GLY A 682 13.92 -15.15 -12.33
CA GLY A 682 14.83 -15.41 -13.43
C GLY A 682 16.05 -14.49 -13.45
N ARG A 683 17.14 -15.01 -14.00
CA ARG A 683 18.48 -14.40 -13.96
C ARG A 683 18.52 -12.97 -14.53
N TYR A 684 17.62 -12.63 -15.44
CA TYR A 684 17.59 -11.35 -16.13
C TYR A 684 16.60 -10.33 -15.52
N GLU A 685 15.74 -10.76 -14.60
CA GLU A 685 14.76 -9.90 -13.94
C GLU A 685 15.38 -9.25 -12.71
N THR A 686 16.21 -8.23 -12.94
CA THR A 686 16.83 -7.43 -11.88
C THR A 686 15.89 -6.30 -11.43
N GLY A 687 16.20 -5.62 -10.31
CA GLY A 687 15.47 -4.43 -9.88
C GLY A 687 15.35 -3.33 -10.96
N GLY A 688 16.35 -3.20 -11.83
CA GLY A 688 16.31 -2.25 -12.95
C GLY A 688 15.40 -2.66 -14.12
N ARG A 689 15.08 -3.95 -14.25
CA ARG A 689 14.22 -4.49 -15.32
C ARG A 689 12.79 -4.79 -14.86
N ALA A 690 12.63 -5.22 -13.61
CA ALA A 690 11.35 -5.62 -13.05
C ALA A 690 10.66 -4.49 -12.28
N SER A 691 11.28 -3.98 -11.21
CA SER A 691 10.64 -3.02 -10.29
C SER A 691 10.74 -1.56 -10.76
N LEU A 692 11.86 -1.16 -11.35
CA LEU A 692 12.09 0.23 -11.77
C LEU A 692 11.07 0.74 -12.81
N PRO A 693 10.65 -0.02 -13.84
CA PRO A 693 9.63 0.45 -14.77
C PRO A 693 8.31 0.81 -14.08
N ILE A 694 7.88 -0.01 -13.11
CA ILE A 694 6.68 0.25 -12.29
C ILE A 694 6.84 1.56 -11.51
N TRP A 695 8.01 1.78 -10.92
CA TRP A 695 8.32 3.03 -10.23
C TRP A 695 8.25 4.22 -11.19
N VAL A 696 8.80 4.13 -12.41
CA VAL A 696 8.77 5.21 -13.39
C VAL A 696 7.34 5.54 -13.81
N ASP A 697 6.53 4.53 -14.10
CA ASP A 697 5.15 4.72 -14.55
C ASP A 697 4.28 5.33 -13.45
N PHE A 698 4.44 4.86 -12.21
CA PHE A 698 3.79 5.48 -11.05
C PHE A 698 4.25 6.94 -10.84
N MET A 699 5.56 7.19 -10.78
CA MET A 699 6.11 8.53 -10.51
C MET A 699 5.75 9.52 -11.62
N ARG A 700 5.68 9.08 -12.88
CA ARG A 700 5.26 9.92 -14.00
C ARG A 700 3.83 10.43 -13.80
N ALA A 701 2.91 9.53 -13.43
CA ALA A 701 1.53 9.91 -13.17
C ALA A 701 1.40 10.74 -11.88
N ALA A 702 2.08 10.35 -10.80
CA ALA A 702 2.03 11.01 -9.50
C ALA A 702 2.65 12.42 -9.48
N LEU A 703 3.47 12.76 -10.49
CA LEU A 703 4.18 14.05 -10.62
C LEU A 703 3.86 14.78 -11.93
N ALA A 704 2.82 14.40 -12.67
CA ALA A 704 2.53 14.92 -14.00
C ALA A 704 2.57 16.47 -14.03
N GLU A 705 1.91 17.11 -13.07
CA GLU A 705 1.78 18.58 -12.96
C GLU A 705 2.76 19.21 -11.95
N ARG A 706 3.72 18.43 -11.42
CA ARG A 706 4.67 18.92 -10.40
C ARG A 706 6.08 19.03 -10.99
N PRO A 707 6.64 20.25 -11.18
CA PRO A 707 8.05 20.39 -11.52
C PRO A 707 8.90 19.82 -10.39
N GLN A 708 10.05 19.24 -10.71
CA GLN A 708 10.98 18.75 -9.69
C GLN A 708 12.31 19.48 -9.87
N PRO A 709 12.74 20.28 -8.89
CA PRO A 709 14.05 20.90 -8.93
C PRO A 709 15.14 19.84 -8.74
N GLU A 710 16.38 20.20 -9.03
CA GLU A 710 17.53 19.38 -8.69
C GLU A 710 17.73 19.35 -7.15
N PHE A 711 18.48 18.37 -6.66
CA PHE A 711 18.77 18.25 -5.23
C PHE A 711 19.83 19.28 -4.81
N GLU A 712 19.52 20.07 -3.79
CA GLU A 712 20.41 21.09 -3.22
C GLU A 712 20.89 20.65 -1.84
N ALA A 713 22.10 21.06 -1.47
CA ALA A 713 22.59 20.85 -0.11
C ALA A 713 21.71 21.64 0.86
N PRO A 714 21.30 21.05 2.00
CA PRO A 714 20.61 21.81 3.04
C PRO A 714 21.44 23.04 3.44
N PRO A 715 20.83 24.21 3.73
CA PRO A 715 21.57 25.43 4.06
C PRO A 715 22.52 25.26 5.25
N GLU A 716 22.21 24.35 6.16
CA GLU A 716 23.06 23.99 7.30
C GLU A 716 24.23 23.05 6.97
N ALA A 717 24.25 22.45 5.77
CA ALA A 717 25.29 21.52 5.34
C ALA A 717 26.48 22.27 4.73
N ASP A 718 27.69 22.10 5.28
CA ASP A 718 28.88 22.77 4.74
C ASP A 718 29.50 21.98 3.58
N ILE A 719 28.90 22.12 2.40
CA ILE A 719 29.27 21.40 1.17
C ILE A 719 29.99 22.30 0.17
N VAL A 720 31.07 21.79 -0.42
CA VAL A 720 31.77 22.36 -1.57
C VAL A 720 31.79 21.35 -2.72
N PHE A 721 31.92 21.85 -3.95
CA PHE A 721 32.06 20.99 -5.14
C PHE A 721 33.48 21.07 -5.66
N ALA A 722 34.07 19.92 -5.95
CA ALA A 722 35.36 19.80 -6.61
C ALA A 722 35.24 18.89 -7.83
N ARG A 723 35.94 19.26 -8.91
CA ARG A 723 35.98 18.48 -10.13
C ARG A 723 37.06 17.41 -9.98
N ILE A 724 36.66 16.16 -9.82
CA ILE A 724 37.56 15.03 -9.56
C ILE A 724 37.65 14.09 -10.76
N ASP A 725 38.78 13.41 -10.89
CA ASP A 725 38.93 12.27 -11.78
C ASP A 725 38.33 11.02 -11.13
N LEU A 726 37.46 10.30 -11.86
CA LEU A 726 36.76 9.13 -11.31
C LEU A 726 37.62 7.86 -11.19
N ASP A 727 38.82 7.85 -11.77
CA ASP A 727 39.75 6.74 -11.63
C ASP A 727 40.64 6.92 -10.38
N SER A 728 41.25 8.11 -10.21
CA SER A 728 42.18 8.40 -9.10
C SER A 728 41.53 9.00 -7.85
N GLY A 729 40.41 9.72 -7.99
CA GLY A 729 39.78 10.49 -6.91
C GLY A 729 40.44 11.84 -6.61
N LYS A 730 41.48 12.22 -7.37
CA LYS A 730 42.21 13.50 -7.28
C LYS A 730 41.51 14.59 -8.09
N LEU A 731 41.94 15.86 -7.95
CA LEU A 731 41.43 16.95 -8.78
C LEU A 731 41.74 16.67 -10.27
N ALA A 732 40.71 16.76 -11.12
CA ALA A 732 40.84 16.44 -12.52
C ALA A 732 41.60 17.51 -13.31
N ALA A 733 42.45 17.08 -14.23
CA ALA A 733 43.00 17.95 -15.27
C ALA A 733 41.86 18.54 -16.15
N PRO A 734 42.03 19.75 -16.72
CA PRO A 734 40.97 20.43 -17.49
C PRO A 734 40.41 19.62 -18.68
N ASP A 735 41.22 18.78 -19.29
CA ASP A 735 40.91 17.96 -20.47
C ASP A 735 40.45 16.53 -20.14
N ASN A 736 40.37 16.16 -18.85
CA ASN A 736 40.01 14.82 -18.44
C ASN A 736 38.53 14.51 -18.76
N ARG A 737 38.32 13.49 -19.60
CA ARG A 737 37.00 13.00 -20.04
C ARG A 737 36.23 12.20 -18.99
N ARG A 738 36.91 11.72 -17.95
CA ARG A 738 36.30 11.05 -16.79
C ARG A 738 36.13 11.96 -15.59
N ALA A 739 36.34 13.28 -15.77
CA ALA A 739 36.16 14.25 -14.71
C ALA A 739 34.68 14.39 -14.33
N LYS A 740 34.42 14.61 -13.03
CA LYS A 740 33.09 14.83 -12.49
C LYS A 740 33.09 15.87 -11.38
N ASP A 741 32.14 16.78 -11.41
CA ASP A 741 31.87 17.66 -10.29
C ASP A 741 31.19 16.84 -9.18
N ALA A 742 31.87 16.70 -8.04
CA ALA A 742 31.42 15.89 -6.92
C ALA A 742 31.36 16.73 -5.64
N PRO A 743 30.39 16.48 -4.76
CA PRO A 743 30.27 17.20 -3.50
C PRO A 743 31.19 16.62 -2.42
N PHE A 744 31.70 17.51 -1.58
CA PHE A 744 32.56 17.21 -0.43
C PHE A 744 32.11 18.04 0.76
N VAL A 745 32.30 17.50 1.97
CA VAL A 745 32.29 18.34 3.17
C VAL A 745 33.47 19.31 3.06
N ARG A 746 33.26 20.59 3.34
CA ARG A 746 34.32 21.60 3.29
C ARG A 746 35.54 21.19 4.11
N GLY A 747 36.72 21.32 3.52
CA GLY A 747 37.99 20.91 4.10
C GLY A 747 38.30 19.42 3.92
N LYS A 748 37.44 18.67 3.22
CA LYS A 748 37.65 17.24 2.89
C LYS A 748 37.70 16.99 1.37
N GLU A 749 37.62 18.04 0.55
CA GLU A 749 37.89 17.98 -0.87
C GLU A 749 39.36 17.60 -1.16
N PRO A 750 39.65 16.89 -2.26
CA PRO A 750 41.03 16.57 -2.62
C PRO A 750 41.81 17.84 -2.95
N THR A 751 43.06 17.91 -2.48
CA THR A 751 43.99 19.01 -2.78
C THR A 751 45.04 18.65 -3.82
N GLU A 752 45.26 17.35 -4.05
CA GLU A 752 46.18 16.85 -5.06
C GLU A 752 45.52 16.88 -6.45
N ALA A 753 46.27 17.31 -7.46
CA ALA A 753 45.84 17.31 -8.85
C ALA A 753 46.41 16.11 -9.62
N GLU A 754 45.61 15.56 -10.52
CA GLU A 754 46.09 14.70 -11.60
C GLU A 754 47.02 15.50 -12.52
N LEU A 755 48.19 14.95 -12.82
CA LEU A 755 49.09 15.52 -13.82
C LEU A 755 48.49 15.28 -15.21
N GLY A 756 48.41 16.33 -16.03
CA GLY A 756 47.91 16.20 -17.41
C GLY A 756 48.77 15.24 -18.23
N GLN A 757 48.23 14.67 -19.31
CA GLN A 757 48.99 13.79 -20.20
C GLN A 757 50.29 14.49 -20.68
N GLY A 758 51.45 13.94 -20.26
CA GLY A 758 52.78 14.47 -20.59
C GLY A 758 53.40 15.39 -19.53
N GLN A 759 52.76 15.60 -18.37
CA GLN A 759 53.36 16.27 -17.21
C GLN A 759 53.88 15.23 -16.21
N VAL A 760 55.11 15.43 -15.74
CA VAL A 760 55.77 14.58 -14.72
C VAL A 760 55.81 15.37 -13.41
N ASP A 761 55.63 14.70 -12.28
CA ASP A 761 55.78 15.33 -10.96
C ASP A 761 57.23 15.82 -10.82
N PRO A 762 57.49 17.12 -10.56
CA PRO A 762 58.85 17.61 -10.31
C PRO A 762 59.56 16.86 -9.18
N THR A 763 58.82 16.29 -8.23
CA THR A 763 59.38 15.48 -7.14
C THR A 763 59.82 14.10 -7.58
N GLU A 764 59.18 13.48 -8.58
CA GLU A 764 59.68 12.22 -9.18
C GLU A 764 61.01 12.42 -9.91
N PHE A 765 61.31 13.65 -10.36
CA PHE A 765 62.59 14.00 -10.96
C PHE A 765 63.72 14.20 -9.92
N MET A 766 63.37 14.48 -8.65
CA MET A 766 64.32 14.88 -7.60
C MET A 766 64.89 13.72 -6.76
N TRP A 767 64.51 12.46 -7.03
CA TRP A 767 65.00 11.28 -6.29
C TRP A 767 66.22 10.58 -6.92
N HIS A 768 66.92 11.24 -7.85
CA HIS A 768 68.15 10.71 -8.47
C HIS A 768 69.37 11.63 -8.33
N GLU A 769 69.60 12.25 -7.17
CA GLU A 769 70.92 12.70 -6.70
C GLU A 769 70.88 12.55 -5.15
N ALA A 770 71.77 11.88 -4.40
CA ALA A 770 73.21 11.59 -4.49
C ALA A 770 73.54 10.48 -3.42
N PRO A 771 74.79 10.00 -3.20
CA PRO A 771 76.10 10.57 -3.53
C PRO A 771 76.80 9.97 -4.75
#